data_AF-A0A817I6M0-F1
#
_entry.id   AF-A0A817I6M0-F1
#
_cell.length_a   1.000
_cell.length_b   1.000
_cell.length_c   1.000
_cell.angle_alpha   90.00
_cell.angle_beta   90.00
_cell.angle_gamma   90.00
#
_symmetry.space_group_name_H-M   'P 1'
#
loop_
_entity.id
_entity.type
_entity.pdbx_description
1 polymer ?
#
loop_
_entity_poly.entity_id
_entity_poly.type
_entity_poly.pdbx_seq_one_letter_code
_entity_poly.pdbx_strand_id
1 'polypeptide(L)'
;MDDIFASAKSILVVWAPDVNPENLPIFQEKIQTKAKQARIAFENVEMLSESQRLSSSFDLILFGLVSKRDTQITIDILNELFRLLGPMGYLISHVEHTKQSQTIDLFKMCGFSSCNPLDANSSFLIENKDDNVKKLGSLWLCQKPSFDIGYSVPLRSTTDTRMGQTSSSTAGEKKTWTMEDDDLIDTDELLDENDRKKPDVKKYDCGTTSTGVRKACKNCTCGLAQELEQEEHTTAKETVKSSCGSCYLGDAFRCAGCPSRGLPPFKPGERVTVPNMSDPLVCTVIPDSYGKRVMCYYTNWSGYRPSDGRFSIQDIDPSLCTHIIYSFASVRGNDLGTTEGSDPENYKQILALKEKNPDLKVMLAVGGWNHGSGPFTQMVATEKSRQEFVENSYNFLKKYGFDGLDLDWEYPADRGSPYDDRHRFTQLVEQLSEKYKPEGLLLSAATPASPSRYDGSYEPEICKHLDFINMMTYDYTGQWERTAGHNSPLTSQKETVQHMLKKQDCTPDKLNLGMGAYGRTHQLADPSANGIGSPTVGSGAMAGAYTGESGFMSYYEVCQKLKEGWTKEWSNQHQVPYAYSGSNWVGYDDTESIALKAEYVNEMDLGGAMFWAMDLDDFRGEKCGEGKFPLINTAKDIVNGKAPSTRSTTTRTTPTTTPKPDQSDTAALYCQYCNYYECLTTPSGKQITVSRTCPTPLIYSEDKKKCVKEKELSDVQIKCSTKSRLLTTPIASTNCWDPSSFVTDSMCRFFTDCSNKRRYECPPDSSFALSVKRCVPKQNVNQLDNLQQDAIQQLIMNYMTTPEQSLFNENDLESLLKPTVQRRFCCMSPLSGRKRFIRDLARKQ
;
A
#
# COMPACT_ATOMS: atom_id res chain seq x y z
N MET A 1 1.69 -53.78 21.02
CA MET A 1 0.56 -52.86 20.73
C MET A 1 -0.46 -52.91 21.86
N ASP A 2 -0.99 -54.08 22.21
CA ASP A 2 -1.96 -54.23 23.31
C ASP A 2 -1.48 -53.62 24.64
N ASP A 3 -0.19 -53.75 24.98
CA ASP A 3 0.40 -53.17 26.21
C ASP A 3 0.36 -51.63 26.22
N ILE A 4 0.35 -50.98 25.04
CA ILE A 4 0.24 -49.53 24.89
C ILE A 4 -1.22 -49.11 25.14
N PHE A 5 -2.19 -49.83 24.57
CA PHE A 5 -3.61 -49.60 24.85
C PHE A 5 -4.00 -49.95 26.30
N ALA A 6 -3.28 -50.86 26.95
CA ALA A 6 -3.49 -51.22 28.35
C ALA A 6 -2.85 -50.24 29.35
N SER A 7 -1.83 -49.47 28.94
CA SER A 7 -1.13 -48.49 29.78
C SER A 7 -1.56 -47.04 29.57
N ALA A 8 -2.10 -46.70 28.39
CA ALA A 8 -2.68 -45.38 28.13
C ALA A 8 -3.91 -45.10 29.01
N LYS A 9 -3.93 -43.94 29.68
CA LYS A 9 -5.06 -43.44 30.49
C LYS A 9 -5.91 -42.44 29.71
N SER A 10 -5.34 -41.86 28.66
CA SER A 10 -5.92 -40.83 27.82
C SER A 10 -5.54 -41.07 26.36
N ILE A 11 -6.55 -41.18 25.50
CA ILE A 11 -6.40 -41.49 24.07
C ILE A 11 -7.09 -40.41 23.25
N LEU A 12 -6.38 -39.86 22.26
CA LEU A 12 -6.98 -39.00 21.23
C LEU A 12 -7.14 -39.76 19.93
N VAL A 13 -8.32 -39.68 19.32
CA VAL A 13 -8.59 -40.15 17.96
C VAL A 13 -8.78 -38.95 17.06
N VAL A 14 -7.88 -38.78 16.09
CA VAL A 14 -8.01 -37.75 15.06
C VAL A 14 -8.67 -38.38 13.83
N TRP A 15 -9.81 -37.85 13.42
CA TRP A 15 -10.59 -38.31 12.26
C TRP A 15 -10.59 -37.27 11.13
N ALA A 16 -10.66 -37.77 9.89
CA ALA A 16 -10.62 -36.94 8.68
C ALA A 16 -12.03 -36.46 8.26
N PRO A 17 -12.18 -35.34 7.52
CA PRO A 17 -13.48 -34.74 7.22
C PRO A 17 -14.38 -35.58 6.29
N ASP A 18 -13.86 -36.66 5.69
CA ASP A 18 -14.61 -37.58 4.82
C ASP A 18 -15.36 -38.69 5.58
N VAL A 19 -15.26 -38.70 6.91
CA VAL A 19 -15.95 -39.62 7.82
C VAL A 19 -17.25 -39.00 8.31
N ASN A 20 -18.37 -39.71 8.14
CA ASN A 20 -19.63 -39.33 8.80
C ASN A 20 -19.49 -39.51 10.33
N PRO A 21 -19.69 -38.45 11.15
CA PRO A 21 -19.59 -38.52 12.62
C PRO A 21 -20.44 -39.61 13.28
N GLU A 22 -21.56 -40.03 12.66
CA GLU A 22 -22.42 -41.11 13.16
C GLU A 22 -21.70 -42.46 13.31
N ASN A 23 -20.56 -42.66 12.62
CA ASN A 23 -19.75 -43.89 12.72
C ASN A 23 -18.72 -43.86 13.87
N LEU A 24 -18.42 -42.70 14.45
CA LEU A 24 -17.40 -42.56 15.49
C LEU A 24 -17.69 -43.38 16.78
N PRO A 25 -18.95 -43.54 17.25
CA PRO A 25 -19.27 -44.38 18.41
C PRO A 25 -18.86 -45.86 18.24
N ILE A 26 -18.96 -46.39 17.01
CA ILE A 26 -18.57 -47.78 16.69
C ILE A 26 -17.05 -47.95 16.85
N PHE A 27 -16.27 -46.94 16.45
CA PHE A 27 -14.82 -46.94 16.63
C PHE A 27 -14.44 -46.75 18.11
N GLN A 28 -15.19 -45.93 18.86
CA GLN A 28 -15.03 -45.76 20.30
C GLN A 28 -15.19 -47.09 21.05
N GLU A 29 -16.22 -47.88 20.74
CA GLU A 29 -16.47 -49.19 21.37
C GLU A 29 -15.32 -50.19 21.13
N LYS A 30 -14.79 -50.24 19.89
CA LYS A 30 -13.61 -51.07 19.55
C LYS A 30 -12.38 -50.70 20.38
N ILE A 31 -12.09 -49.40 20.56
CA ILE A 31 -10.96 -48.95 21.38
C ILE A 31 -11.21 -49.24 22.86
N GLN A 32 -12.39 -48.91 23.40
CA GLN A 32 -12.72 -49.08 24.82
C GLN A 32 -12.66 -50.55 25.25
N THR A 33 -12.91 -51.49 24.33
CA THR A 33 -12.79 -52.94 24.56
C THR A 33 -11.37 -53.37 24.94
N LYS A 34 -10.33 -52.73 24.37
CA LYS A 34 -8.91 -52.92 24.77
C LYS A 34 -8.54 -51.99 25.92
N ALA A 35 -8.76 -50.70 25.74
CA ALA A 35 -8.36 -49.63 26.67
C ALA A 35 -9.44 -49.38 27.75
N LYS A 36 -9.74 -50.42 28.54
CA LYS A 36 -10.91 -50.46 29.45
C LYS A 36 -10.97 -49.37 30.54
N GLN A 37 -9.86 -48.69 30.81
CA GLN A 37 -9.76 -47.61 31.81
C GLN A 37 -9.38 -46.25 31.19
N ALA A 38 -9.25 -46.15 29.87
CA ALA A 38 -8.81 -44.93 29.21
C ALA A 38 -9.95 -43.96 28.91
N ARG A 39 -9.69 -42.65 29.05
CA ARG A 39 -10.55 -41.58 28.54
C ARG A 39 -10.25 -41.36 27.06
N ILE A 40 -11.19 -41.72 26.19
CA ILE A 40 -11.11 -41.46 24.74
C ILE A 40 -11.67 -40.05 24.45
N ALA A 41 -10.98 -39.30 23.58
CA ALA A 41 -11.46 -38.06 22.98
C ALA A 41 -11.35 -38.16 21.44
N PHE A 42 -12.16 -37.36 20.74
CA PHE A 42 -12.17 -37.28 19.27
C PHE A 42 -11.97 -35.83 18.83
N GLU A 43 -11.04 -35.60 17.89
CA GLU A 43 -10.88 -34.32 17.16
C GLU A 43 -11.03 -34.54 15.67
N ASN A 44 -11.64 -33.60 14.96
CA ASN A 44 -11.44 -33.50 13.52
C ASN A 44 -10.05 -32.91 13.25
N VAL A 45 -9.34 -33.42 12.24
CA VAL A 45 -8.01 -32.93 11.85
C VAL A 45 -7.96 -31.43 11.54
N GLU A 46 -9.01 -30.86 10.95
CA GLU A 46 -9.09 -29.43 10.62
C GLU A 46 -9.23 -28.54 11.87
N MET A 47 -9.76 -29.10 12.96
CA MET A 47 -9.96 -28.39 14.23
C MET A 47 -8.78 -28.53 15.21
N LEU A 48 -7.74 -29.32 14.89
CA LEU A 48 -6.59 -29.54 15.80
C LEU A 48 -5.88 -28.24 16.17
N SER A 49 -5.60 -27.39 15.18
CA SER A 49 -4.92 -26.10 15.33
C SER A 49 -5.76 -25.05 16.06
N GLU A 50 -7.08 -25.17 16.03
CA GLU A 50 -8.01 -24.33 16.80
C GLU A 50 -8.32 -24.91 18.19
N SER A 51 -7.86 -26.14 18.48
CA SER A 51 -8.22 -26.83 19.71
C SER A 51 -7.56 -26.18 20.92
N GLN A 52 -8.37 -25.67 21.85
CA GLN A 52 -7.92 -25.11 23.13
C GLN A 52 -7.44 -26.18 24.13
N ARG A 53 -6.90 -27.30 23.63
CA ARG A 53 -6.39 -28.40 24.44
C ARG A 53 -5.02 -28.05 25.01
N LEU A 54 -4.82 -28.40 26.28
CA LEU A 54 -3.55 -28.26 26.97
C LEU A 54 -2.49 -29.16 26.30
N SER A 55 -1.24 -28.71 26.28
CA SER A 55 -0.12 -29.54 25.85
C SER A 55 0.05 -30.75 26.77
N SER A 56 0.59 -31.85 26.23
CA SER A 56 0.87 -33.09 26.97
C SER A 56 -0.34 -33.68 27.70
N SER A 57 -1.53 -33.61 27.07
CA SER A 57 -2.81 -34.05 27.63
C SER A 57 -3.26 -35.46 27.22
N PHE A 58 -2.47 -36.17 26.40
CA PHE A 58 -2.76 -37.54 25.94
C PHE A 58 -1.54 -38.46 26.03
N ASP A 59 -1.75 -39.72 26.44
CA ASP A 59 -0.70 -40.75 26.48
C ASP A 59 -0.52 -41.44 25.11
N LEU A 60 -1.60 -41.49 24.32
CA LEU A 60 -1.67 -42.16 23.01
C LEU A 60 -2.50 -41.32 22.03
N ILE A 61 -1.97 -41.10 20.83
CA ILE A 61 -2.68 -40.45 19.71
C ILE A 61 -2.82 -41.45 18.55
N LEU A 62 -4.02 -41.51 17.98
CA LEU A 62 -4.36 -42.29 16.78
C LEU A 62 -4.66 -41.32 15.63
N PHE A 63 -3.85 -41.35 14.57
CA PHE A 63 -3.96 -40.46 13.39
C PHE A 63 -4.08 -41.26 12.08
N GLY A 64 -4.86 -40.76 11.11
CA GLY A 64 -5.06 -41.39 9.80
C GLY A 64 -5.80 -42.74 9.81
N LEU A 65 -6.17 -43.24 11.00
CA LEU A 65 -6.85 -44.52 11.23
C LEU A 65 -8.37 -44.46 11.00
N VAL A 66 -8.96 -43.25 10.92
CA VAL A 66 -10.38 -43.02 10.69
C VAL A 66 -10.52 -42.01 9.55
N SER A 67 -10.48 -42.52 8.33
CA SER A 67 -10.53 -41.77 7.06
C SER A 67 -10.92 -42.72 5.92
N LYS A 68 -11.55 -42.23 4.84
CA LYS A 68 -11.75 -43.01 3.61
C LYS A 68 -10.66 -42.78 2.57
N ARG A 69 -10.03 -41.61 2.61
CA ARG A 69 -8.89 -41.20 1.77
C ARG A 69 -7.59 -41.21 2.57
N ASP A 70 -6.47 -41.24 1.86
CA ASP A 70 -5.15 -41.15 2.48
C ASP A 70 -4.89 -39.70 2.94
N THR A 71 -4.88 -39.49 4.25
CA THR A 71 -4.65 -38.17 4.85
C THR A 71 -3.18 -37.81 4.67
N GLN A 72 -2.87 -36.80 3.84
CA GLN A 72 -1.50 -36.28 3.75
C GLN A 72 -1.12 -35.64 5.09
N ILE A 73 0.01 -36.06 5.64
CA ILE A 73 0.50 -35.59 6.94
C ILE A 73 1.45 -34.41 6.72
N THR A 74 1.15 -33.27 7.35
CA THR A 74 1.99 -32.06 7.29
C THR A 74 2.85 -31.92 8.55
N ILE A 75 3.90 -31.09 8.45
CA ILE A 75 4.76 -30.75 9.59
C ILE A 75 3.94 -30.05 10.68
N ASP A 76 2.98 -29.20 10.32
CA ASP A 76 2.14 -28.45 11.26
C ASP A 76 1.23 -29.39 12.06
N ILE A 77 0.59 -30.35 11.39
CA ILE A 77 -0.19 -31.40 12.06
C ILE A 77 0.72 -32.19 13.00
N LEU A 78 1.90 -32.62 12.55
CA LEU A 78 2.83 -33.39 13.38
C LEU A 78 3.33 -32.63 14.62
N ASN A 79 3.63 -31.34 14.48
CA ASN A 79 4.00 -30.46 15.59
C ASN A 79 2.84 -30.33 16.60
N GLU A 80 1.60 -30.21 16.12
CA GLU A 80 0.42 -30.12 16.98
C GLU A 80 0.12 -31.45 17.69
N LEU A 81 0.27 -32.60 17.02
CA LEU A 81 0.21 -33.91 17.67
C LEU A 81 1.35 -34.07 18.70
N PHE A 82 2.56 -33.58 18.41
CA PHE A 82 3.69 -33.59 19.35
C PHE A 82 3.47 -32.65 20.56
N ARG A 83 2.74 -31.54 20.37
CA ARG A 83 2.29 -30.64 21.45
C ARG A 83 1.27 -31.32 22.36
N LEU A 84 0.30 -32.04 21.80
CA LEU A 84 -0.79 -32.69 22.52
C LEU A 84 -0.36 -33.99 23.25
N LEU A 85 0.65 -34.69 22.74
CA LEU A 85 1.17 -35.93 23.29
C LEU A 85 2.05 -35.69 24.53
N GLY A 86 1.91 -36.48 25.58
CA GLY A 86 2.74 -36.40 26.79
C GLY A 86 4.18 -36.92 26.60
N PRO A 87 5.13 -36.57 27.48
CA PRO A 87 6.46 -37.16 27.49
C PRO A 87 6.40 -38.69 27.60
N MET A 88 7.22 -39.40 26.83
CA MET A 88 7.14 -40.87 26.60
C MET A 88 5.84 -41.39 25.97
N GLY A 89 4.88 -40.53 25.59
CA GLY A 89 3.64 -40.92 24.92
C GLY A 89 3.85 -41.43 23.49
N TYR A 90 2.86 -42.15 22.98
CA TYR A 90 2.92 -42.81 21.67
C TYR A 90 2.01 -42.18 20.60
N LEU A 91 2.50 -42.10 19.38
CA LEU A 91 1.73 -41.77 18.18
C LEU A 91 1.62 -43.02 17.30
N ILE A 92 0.39 -43.41 16.94
CA ILE A 92 0.12 -44.43 15.92
C ILE A 92 -0.50 -43.72 14.71
N SER A 93 0.15 -43.82 13.56
CA SER A 93 -0.18 -43.04 12.37
C SER A 93 -0.19 -43.88 11.10
N HIS A 94 -1.26 -43.82 10.31
CA HIS A 94 -1.24 -44.32 8.93
C HIS A 94 -0.77 -43.21 7.98
N VAL A 95 0.25 -43.50 7.17
CA VAL A 95 0.85 -42.54 6.22
C VAL A 95 1.31 -43.27 4.97
N GLU A 96 0.86 -42.82 3.79
CA GLU A 96 1.27 -43.36 2.49
C GLU A 96 2.19 -42.35 1.77
N HIS A 97 3.51 -42.61 1.79
CA HIS A 97 4.52 -41.88 1.02
C HIS A 97 5.28 -42.86 0.11
N THR A 98 5.80 -42.37 -1.01
CA THR A 98 6.46 -43.18 -2.05
C THR A 98 7.80 -43.79 -1.63
N LYS A 99 8.40 -43.36 -0.50
CA LYS A 99 9.60 -43.95 0.10
C LYS A 99 9.55 -43.90 1.63
N GLN A 100 9.82 -45.03 2.28
CA GLN A 100 9.79 -45.15 3.76
C GLN A 100 10.78 -44.22 4.48
N SER A 101 11.93 -43.90 3.87
CA SER A 101 12.92 -42.99 4.48
C SER A 101 12.35 -41.59 4.69
N GLN A 102 11.64 -41.04 3.70
CA GLN A 102 11.04 -39.71 3.77
C GLN A 102 10.02 -39.61 4.92
N THR A 103 9.23 -40.66 5.15
CA THR A 103 8.32 -40.74 6.30
C THR A 103 9.06 -40.69 7.64
N ILE A 104 10.14 -41.47 7.77
CA ILE A 104 10.96 -41.54 8.99
C ILE A 104 11.62 -40.18 9.28
N ASP A 105 12.16 -39.52 8.25
CA ASP A 105 12.85 -38.25 8.41
C ASP A 105 11.86 -37.11 8.72
N LEU A 106 10.64 -37.14 8.16
CA LEU A 106 9.54 -36.23 8.53
C LEU A 106 9.18 -36.34 10.02
N PHE A 107 9.01 -37.55 10.55
CA PHE A 107 8.75 -37.74 11.98
C PHE A 107 9.92 -37.27 12.87
N LYS A 108 11.18 -37.53 12.47
CA LYS A 108 12.37 -37.07 13.21
C LYS A 108 12.47 -35.54 13.25
N MET A 109 12.18 -34.85 12.14
CA MET A 109 12.18 -33.37 12.09
C MET A 109 11.18 -32.77 13.07
N CYS A 110 10.05 -33.45 13.30
CA CYS A 110 9.03 -33.06 14.29
C CYS A 110 9.34 -33.58 15.72
N GLY A 111 10.58 -34.01 15.99
CA GLY A 111 11.04 -34.40 17.33
C GLY A 111 10.64 -35.81 17.80
N PHE A 112 9.96 -36.62 16.98
CA PHE A 112 9.59 -37.98 17.37
C PHE A 112 10.80 -38.93 17.36
N SER A 113 10.82 -39.81 18.36
CA SER A 113 11.80 -40.87 18.55
C SER A 113 11.22 -42.25 18.27
N SER A 114 12.09 -43.26 18.08
CA SER A 114 11.70 -44.67 17.98
C SER A 114 10.62 -45.01 16.94
N CYS A 115 10.55 -44.24 15.85
CA CYS A 115 9.59 -44.44 14.77
C CYS A 115 9.87 -45.72 13.97
N ASN A 116 8.99 -46.71 14.08
CA ASN A 116 9.09 -48.00 13.42
C ASN A 116 7.79 -48.34 12.67
N PRO A 117 7.86 -49.04 11.51
CA PRO A 117 6.68 -49.59 10.87
C PRO A 117 6.14 -50.78 11.67
N LEU A 118 4.82 -51.00 11.59
CA LEU A 118 4.10 -52.10 12.20
C LEU A 118 3.64 -53.09 11.13
N ASP A 119 3.94 -54.38 11.33
CA ASP A 119 3.54 -55.44 10.40
C ASP A 119 2.01 -55.58 10.32
N ALA A 120 1.49 -55.64 9.09
CA ALA A 120 0.05 -55.63 8.80
C ALA A 120 -0.73 -56.82 9.41
N ASN A 121 -0.05 -57.90 9.82
CA ASN A 121 -0.67 -59.03 10.53
C ASN A 121 -0.99 -58.73 12.01
N SER A 122 -0.59 -57.56 12.54
CA SER A 122 -0.92 -57.11 13.90
C SER A 122 -2.17 -56.19 13.96
N SER A 123 -2.91 -56.07 12.85
CA SER A 123 -3.92 -55.05 12.61
C SER A 123 -5.30 -55.32 13.24
N PHE A 124 -5.37 -55.44 14.58
CA PHE A 124 -6.63 -55.65 15.31
C PHE A 124 -7.72 -54.60 15.00
N LEU A 125 -7.34 -53.39 14.59
CA LEU A 125 -8.26 -52.31 14.19
C LEU A 125 -8.94 -52.53 12.82
N ILE A 126 -8.44 -53.44 11.97
CA ILE A 126 -8.83 -53.56 10.55
C ILE A 126 -9.94 -54.62 10.31
N GLU A 127 -10.35 -55.40 11.32
CA GLU A 127 -11.49 -56.31 11.17
C GLU A 127 -12.84 -55.57 11.26
N ASN A 128 -13.41 -55.20 10.10
CA ASN A 128 -14.78 -55.59 9.71
C ASN A 128 -15.06 -55.36 8.22
N LYS A 129 -16.13 -55.99 7.73
CA LYS A 129 -16.54 -56.04 6.30
C LYS A 129 -17.46 -54.89 5.86
N ASP A 130 -17.27 -53.70 6.40
CA ASP A 130 -18.07 -52.53 6.04
C ASP A 130 -17.35 -51.72 4.95
N ASP A 131 -18.04 -51.41 3.84
CA ASP A 131 -17.48 -50.82 2.60
C ASP A 131 -16.91 -49.38 2.74
N ASN A 132 -16.63 -48.93 3.96
CA ASN A 132 -16.15 -47.59 4.29
C ASN A 132 -14.73 -47.56 4.89
N VAL A 133 -14.09 -48.72 5.13
CA VAL A 133 -12.72 -48.80 5.67
C VAL A 133 -11.76 -49.32 4.59
N LYS A 134 -10.83 -48.47 4.14
CA LYS A 134 -9.78 -48.85 3.18
C LYS A 134 -8.91 -49.96 3.79
N LYS A 135 -8.35 -50.85 2.96
CA LYS A 135 -7.35 -51.84 3.40
C LYS A 135 -6.02 -51.12 3.67
N LEU A 136 -5.88 -50.54 4.87
CA LEU A 136 -4.73 -49.71 5.27
C LEU A 136 -3.38 -50.46 5.07
N GLY A 137 -2.38 -49.69 4.64
CA GLY A 137 -1.02 -50.17 4.41
C GLY A 137 -0.16 -50.13 5.68
N SER A 138 1.15 -49.93 5.50
CA SER A 138 2.12 -49.88 6.60
C SER A 138 1.79 -48.77 7.61
N LEU A 139 1.36 -49.19 8.79
CA LEU A 139 1.09 -48.33 9.94
C LEU A 139 2.40 -48.01 10.67
N TRP A 140 2.53 -46.81 11.24
CA TRP A 140 3.74 -46.38 11.96
C TRP A 140 3.47 -46.20 13.46
N LEU A 141 4.44 -46.59 14.28
CA LEU A 141 4.49 -46.33 15.73
C LEU A 141 5.69 -45.44 16.04
N CYS A 142 5.44 -44.26 16.59
CA CYS A 142 6.42 -43.28 17.04
C CYS A 142 6.24 -42.97 18.54
N GLN A 143 7.28 -42.44 19.19
CA GLN A 143 7.24 -42.08 20.61
C GLN A 143 7.83 -40.68 20.85
N LYS A 144 7.14 -39.85 21.65
CA LYS A 144 7.69 -38.56 22.12
C LYS A 144 8.80 -38.83 23.17
N PRO A 145 9.94 -38.12 23.12
CA PRO A 145 11.00 -38.26 24.12
C PRO A 145 10.55 -38.05 25.58
N SER A 146 11.46 -38.31 26.53
CA SER A 146 11.22 -38.18 27.97
C SER A 146 11.13 -36.74 28.50
N PHE A 147 11.07 -35.75 27.61
CA PHE A 147 11.02 -34.32 27.91
C PHE A 147 9.94 -33.64 27.06
N ASP A 148 9.52 -32.44 27.49
CA ASP A 148 8.50 -31.65 26.81
C ASP A 148 9.09 -30.44 26.07
N ILE A 149 8.28 -29.80 25.23
CA ILE A 149 8.67 -28.63 24.43
C ILE A 149 9.13 -27.50 25.37
N GLY A 150 10.35 -26.99 25.13
CA GLY A 150 10.96 -25.93 25.95
C GLY A 150 11.70 -26.40 27.21
N TYR A 151 11.80 -27.70 27.47
CA TYR A 151 12.53 -28.22 28.64
C TYR A 151 14.06 -28.09 28.46
N SER A 152 14.68 -27.18 29.19
CA SER A 152 16.14 -26.96 29.18
C SER A 152 16.86 -27.79 30.24
N VAL A 153 17.73 -28.70 29.81
CA VAL A 153 18.64 -29.44 30.72
C VAL A 153 19.96 -28.67 30.84
N PRO A 154 20.39 -28.25 32.04
CA PRO A 154 21.71 -27.70 32.23
C PRO A 154 22.77 -28.79 32.04
N LEU A 155 23.68 -28.60 31.08
CA LEU A 155 24.79 -29.50 30.81
C LEU A 155 25.69 -29.61 32.06
N ARG A 156 25.73 -30.79 32.68
CA ARG A 156 26.62 -31.06 33.81
C ARG A 156 28.04 -31.26 33.31
N SER A 157 28.88 -30.23 33.46
CA SER A 157 30.33 -30.37 33.24
C SER A 157 30.90 -31.46 34.16
N THR A 158 31.56 -32.46 33.58
CA THR A 158 32.09 -33.63 34.29
C THR A 158 33.49 -33.39 34.86
N THR A 159 33.64 -32.33 35.66
CA THR A 159 34.92 -31.94 36.28
C THR A 159 34.78 -31.54 37.76
N ASP A 160 34.32 -32.47 38.61
CA ASP A 160 35.01 -32.81 39.89
C ASP A 160 34.20 -33.83 40.73
N THR A 161 34.63 -35.10 40.78
CA THR A 161 35.17 -35.74 42.02
C THR A 161 35.51 -37.23 41.82
N ARG A 162 36.54 -37.66 42.57
CA ARG A 162 37.35 -38.88 42.40
C ARG A 162 36.65 -40.22 42.72
N MET A 163 37.05 -41.25 41.96
CA MET A 163 37.29 -42.66 42.35
C MET A 163 36.20 -43.46 43.11
N GLY A 164 35.74 -44.59 42.51
CA GLY A 164 34.71 -45.46 43.11
C GLY A 164 34.67 -46.95 42.72
N GLN A 165 35.76 -47.51 42.16
CA GLN A 165 36.06 -48.96 42.00
C GLN A 165 35.04 -49.94 41.33
N THR A 166 35.54 -50.70 40.33
CA THR A 166 35.19 -52.12 40.00
C THR A 166 33.77 -52.47 39.51
N SER A 167 33.55 -53.48 38.64
CA SER A 167 34.45 -54.38 37.88
C SER A 167 33.70 -55.12 36.76
N SER A 168 34.43 -55.53 35.70
CA SER A 168 34.26 -56.78 34.89
C SER A 168 32.90 -57.15 34.25
N SER A 169 32.81 -57.75 33.05
CA SER A 169 33.77 -58.00 31.95
C SER A 169 33.05 -58.75 30.81
N THR A 170 33.60 -58.70 29.58
CA THR A 170 33.46 -59.71 28.47
C THR A 170 32.05 -60.04 27.92
N ALA A 171 31.85 -60.39 26.64
CA ALA A 171 32.64 -60.27 25.41
C ALA A 171 31.72 -60.54 24.19
N GLY A 172 32.08 -60.06 22.99
CA GLY A 172 31.29 -60.35 21.78
C GLY A 172 31.72 -59.55 20.53
N GLU A 173 32.70 -60.04 19.79
CA GLU A 173 33.00 -59.58 18.41
C GLU A 173 31.91 -60.08 17.41
N LYS A 174 31.78 -59.62 16.15
CA LYS A 174 32.77 -59.03 15.21
C LYS A 174 32.07 -58.26 14.04
N LYS A 175 32.72 -57.17 13.61
CA LYS A 175 33.06 -56.62 12.25
C LYS A 175 32.32 -57.13 10.98
N THR A 176 32.30 -56.43 9.83
CA THR A 176 33.04 -55.24 9.30
C THR A 176 32.05 -54.36 8.47
N TRP A 177 32.31 -53.22 7.80
CA TRP A 177 33.41 -52.56 7.05
C TRP A 177 33.26 -51.01 7.25
N THR A 178 34.21 -50.06 7.26
CA THR A 178 35.54 -49.76 6.65
C THR A 178 35.51 -48.91 5.35
N MET A 179 36.62 -48.18 5.09
CA MET A 179 36.88 -47.09 4.11
C MET A 179 36.32 -45.71 4.52
N GLU A 180 37.06 -44.58 4.45
CA GLU A 180 38.50 -44.34 4.17
C GLU A 180 38.94 -43.02 4.87
N ASP A 181 40.24 -42.70 4.83
CA ASP A 181 40.92 -41.76 5.77
C ASP A 181 40.87 -40.25 5.41
N ASP A 182 41.09 -39.38 6.41
CA ASP A 182 42.16 -38.34 6.41
C ASP A 182 42.22 -37.54 7.76
N ASP A 183 43.42 -37.04 8.08
CA ASP A 183 43.88 -36.56 9.41
C ASP A 183 42.98 -35.59 10.21
N LEU A 184 42.88 -35.87 11.53
CA LEU A 184 42.46 -34.91 12.56
C LEU A 184 43.51 -34.84 13.68
N ILE A 185 44.11 -33.66 13.87
CA ILE A 185 45.16 -33.39 14.87
C ILE A 185 44.52 -33.18 16.26
N ASP A 186 45.07 -33.82 17.29
CA ASP A 186 44.65 -33.61 18.69
C ASP A 186 45.09 -32.22 19.18
N THR A 187 44.16 -31.46 19.75
CA THR A 187 44.38 -30.06 20.16
C THR A 187 45.16 -29.91 21.47
N ASP A 188 45.24 -30.96 22.29
CA ASP A 188 45.74 -30.85 23.67
C ASP A 188 47.28 -30.97 23.78
N GLU A 189 47.99 -31.33 22.70
CA GLU A 189 49.47 -31.44 22.67
C GLU A 189 50.19 -30.11 22.29
N LEU A 190 49.43 -29.03 22.03
CA LEU A 190 49.95 -27.75 21.53
C LEU A 190 50.36 -26.70 22.60
N LEU A 191 50.35 -27.03 23.91
CA LEU A 191 50.67 -26.09 25.00
C LEU A 191 51.70 -26.67 25.99
N ASP A 192 52.76 -25.92 26.27
CA ASP A 192 53.87 -26.36 27.13
C ASP A 192 53.67 -26.09 28.65
N GLU A 193 54.62 -26.52 29.49
CA GLU A 193 54.60 -26.29 30.94
C GLU A 193 54.95 -24.85 31.38
N ASN A 194 55.28 -23.95 30.47
CA ASN A 194 55.57 -22.55 30.77
C ASN A 194 54.30 -21.69 30.67
N ASP A 195 53.46 -21.92 29.68
CA ASP A 195 52.17 -21.23 29.52
C ASP A 195 51.19 -21.49 30.70
N ARG A 196 51.39 -22.56 31.46
CA ARG A 196 50.54 -22.93 32.61
C ARG A 196 50.87 -22.18 33.92
N LYS A 197 51.80 -21.21 33.93
CA LYS A 197 52.24 -20.48 35.14
C LYS A 197 51.64 -19.07 35.24
N LYS A 198 50.78 -18.82 36.24
CA LYS A 198 50.30 -17.47 36.58
C LYS A 198 51.43 -16.59 37.16
N PRO A 199 51.56 -15.32 36.74
CA PRO A 199 52.53 -14.37 37.32
C PRO A 199 52.09 -13.86 38.70
N ASP A 200 53.06 -13.59 39.58
CA ASP A 200 52.86 -13.16 40.98
C ASP A 200 52.61 -11.65 41.10
N VAL A 201 51.69 -11.24 41.99
CA VAL A 201 51.12 -9.87 42.01
C VAL A 201 51.84 -8.98 43.02
N LYS A 202 52.90 -8.29 42.58
CA LYS A 202 53.58 -7.26 43.40
C LYS A 202 53.77 -5.92 42.67
N LYS A 203 52.77 -5.06 42.87
CA LYS A 203 52.86 -3.60 43.03
C LYS A 203 53.79 -2.84 42.07
N TYR A 204 53.29 -2.53 40.88
CA TYR A 204 53.85 -1.47 40.03
C TYR A 204 53.25 -0.11 40.41
N ASP A 205 54.11 0.91 40.46
CA ASP A 205 53.75 2.29 40.84
C ASP A 205 53.45 3.13 39.60
N CYS A 206 52.27 3.77 39.56
CA CYS A 206 51.75 4.51 38.41
C CYS A 206 51.89 6.03 38.59
N GLY A 207 53.12 6.49 38.85
CA GLY A 207 53.44 7.89 39.09
C GLY A 207 52.97 8.84 37.97
N THR A 208 52.10 9.78 38.33
CA THR A 208 51.60 10.85 37.45
C THR A 208 52.55 12.05 37.43
N THR A 209 52.72 12.67 36.26
CA THR A 209 53.32 13.99 36.12
C THR A 209 52.25 15.09 36.15
N SER A 210 52.66 16.34 36.42
CA SER A 210 51.80 17.49 36.71
C SER A 210 50.92 18.01 35.55
N THR A 211 50.87 17.30 34.42
CA THR A 211 50.01 17.61 33.25
C THR A 211 48.99 16.50 32.94
N GLY A 212 48.93 15.41 33.73
CA GLY A 212 47.83 14.45 33.70
C GLY A 212 47.85 13.38 32.60
N VAL A 213 48.81 13.43 31.66
CA VAL A 213 48.95 12.43 30.59
C VAL A 213 49.69 11.17 31.10
N ARG A 214 49.22 9.98 30.71
CA ARG A 214 49.83 8.69 31.08
C ARG A 214 50.99 8.33 30.15
N LYS A 215 52.07 7.72 30.69
CA LYS A 215 53.14 7.12 29.87
C LYS A 215 52.78 5.71 29.42
N ALA A 216 53.24 5.32 28.24
CA ALA A 216 53.21 3.94 27.76
C ALA A 216 54.18 3.04 28.55
N CYS A 217 53.84 1.76 28.68
CA CYS A 217 54.67 0.75 29.34
C CYS A 217 55.84 0.31 28.43
N LYS A 218 57.01 0.05 29.03
CA LYS A 218 58.28 -0.11 28.31
C LYS A 218 58.33 -1.27 27.30
N ASN A 219 57.51 -2.31 27.50
CA ASN A 219 57.37 -3.46 26.61
C ASN A 219 55.86 -3.68 26.32
N CYS A 220 55.24 -2.90 25.44
CA CYS A 220 53.81 -3.02 25.14
C CYS A 220 53.53 -3.07 23.63
N THR A 221 52.87 -4.13 23.18
CA THR A 221 52.65 -4.45 21.75
C THR A 221 51.48 -3.69 21.09
N CYS A 222 50.86 -2.74 21.79
CA CYS A 222 49.60 -2.10 21.39
C CYS A 222 49.73 -0.93 20.40
N GLY A 223 50.83 -0.81 19.65
CA GLY A 223 51.03 0.22 18.61
C GLY A 223 51.28 1.66 19.11
N LEU A 224 50.80 2.03 20.31
CA LEU A 224 50.83 3.41 20.84
C LEU A 224 52.23 4.08 20.87
N ALA A 225 53.32 3.30 20.95
CA ALA A 225 54.68 3.85 20.85
C ALA A 225 55.02 4.33 19.42
N GLN A 226 54.49 3.66 18.40
CA GLN A 226 54.74 3.96 16.99
C GLN A 226 53.90 5.13 16.48
N GLU A 227 52.73 5.40 17.09
CA GLU A 227 52.00 6.66 16.85
C GLU A 227 52.82 7.87 17.32
N LEU A 228 53.36 7.82 18.55
CA LEU A 228 54.16 8.90 19.14
C LEU A 228 55.48 9.15 18.40
N GLU A 229 56.10 8.11 17.82
CA GLU A 229 57.30 8.25 16.98
C GLU A 229 56.99 8.80 15.57
N GLN A 230 55.75 8.68 15.07
CA GLN A 230 55.34 9.22 13.78
C GLN A 230 54.99 10.71 13.81
N GLU A 231 54.58 11.26 14.96
CA GLU A 231 54.26 12.69 15.10
C GLU A 231 55.48 13.63 14.97
N GLU A 232 56.70 13.18 15.28
CA GLU A 232 57.89 14.06 15.23
C GLU A 232 58.45 14.27 13.80
N HIS A 233 58.04 13.48 12.80
CA HIS A 233 58.85 13.29 11.57
C HIS A 233 58.30 13.83 10.23
N THR A 234 57.37 14.80 10.22
CA THR A 234 56.79 15.34 8.96
C THR A 234 56.80 16.88 8.78
N THR A 235 57.96 17.55 8.94
CA THR A 235 58.10 18.99 8.59
C THR A 235 59.33 19.38 7.72
N ALA A 236 59.47 18.85 6.50
CA ALA A 236 60.21 19.54 5.42
C ALA A 236 59.89 19.03 3.98
N LYS A 237 59.17 19.87 3.22
CA LYS A 237 59.01 19.96 1.75
C LYS A 237 59.78 18.98 0.82
N GLU A 238 59.05 18.42 -0.15
CA GLU A 238 59.27 18.77 -1.58
C GLU A 238 57.94 18.74 -2.36
N THR A 239 57.87 19.28 -3.58
CA THR A 239 56.60 19.58 -4.27
C THR A 239 56.40 18.82 -5.59
N VAL A 240 55.38 17.97 -5.64
CA VAL A 240 54.85 17.37 -6.89
C VAL A 240 53.47 17.95 -7.19
N LYS A 241 53.22 18.35 -8.45
CA LYS A 241 51.90 18.81 -8.91
C LYS A 241 51.08 17.63 -9.45
N SER A 242 49.86 17.45 -8.94
CA SER A 242 48.85 16.60 -9.56
C SER A 242 47.99 17.41 -10.56
N SER A 243 47.25 16.70 -11.42
CA SER A 243 46.58 17.29 -12.61
C SER A 243 45.31 18.11 -12.33
N CYS A 244 44.98 18.40 -11.07
CA CYS A 244 43.91 19.32 -10.67
C CYS A 244 44.48 20.40 -9.75
N GLY A 245 44.35 21.67 -10.15
CA GLY A 245 45.01 22.79 -9.47
C GLY A 245 44.30 23.25 -8.19
N SER A 246 45.10 23.57 -7.16
CA SER A 246 44.74 24.45 -6.03
C SER A 246 43.46 24.10 -5.24
N CYS A 247 43.41 22.93 -4.59
CA CYS A 247 42.32 22.57 -3.67
C CYS A 247 42.44 23.28 -2.29
N TYR A 248 42.45 24.61 -2.29
CA TYR A 248 42.22 25.43 -1.07
C TYR A 248 40.73 25.81 -0.91
N LEU A 249 39.88 25.40 -1.86
CA LEU A 249 38.45 25.74 -1.92
C LEU A 249 37.56 24.51 -2.22
N GLY A 250 37.79 23.41 -1.49
CA GLY A 250 36.79 22.38 -1.18
C GLY A 250 36.35 21.39 -2.27
N ASP A 251 36.92 20.18 -2.27
CA ASP A 251 36.45 19.01 -3.05
C ASP A 251 35.76 17.91 -2.21
N ALA A 252 35.32 18.21 -0.98
CA ALA A 252 34.67 17.25 -0.07
C ALA A 252 33.40 16.58 -0.64
N PHE A 253 32.79 17.16 -1.68
CA PHE A 253 31.53 16.69 -2.26
C PHE A 253 31.66 15.66 -3.39
N ARG A 254 32.88 15.17 -3.69
CA ARG A 254 33.11 14.19 -4.79
C ARG A 254 33.16 12.73 -4.34
N CYS A 255 33.19 12.43 -3.04
CA CYS A 255 33.12 11.05 -2.54
C CYS A 255 31.66 10.53 -2.56
N ALA A 256 31.46 9.30 -3.01
CA ALA A 256 30.12 8.73 -3.23
C ALA A 256 29.30 8.49 -1.95
N GLY A 257 29.94 8.41 -0.78
CA GLY A 257 29.31 8.15 0.52
C GLY A 257 29.28 9.35 1.49
N CYS A 258 29.45 10.59 1.04
CA CYS A 258 29.41 11.76 1.93
C CYS A 258 27.97 12.30 2.12
N PRO A 259 27.42 12.35 3.36
CA PRO A 259 26.04 12.78 3.61
C PRO A 259 25.72 14.25 3.28
N SER A 260 26.71 15.09 2.98
CA SER A 260 26.55 16.54 2.80
C SER A 260 26.58 17.02 1.34
N ARG A 261 26.46 16.12 0.36
CA ARG A 261 26.47 16.48 -1.08
C ARG A 261 25.42 17.54 -1.42
N GLY A 262 25.88 18.70 -1.89
CA GLY A 262 25.03 19.79 -2.39
C GLY A 262 24.86 20.99 -1.45
N LEU A 263 25.38 20.92 -0.21
CA LEU A 263 25.35 22.06 0.71
C LEU A 263 26.44 23.10 0.36
N PRO A 264 26.21 24.40 0.65
CA PRO A 264 27.23 25.44 0.50
C PRO A 264 28.40 25.22 1.47
N PRO A 265 29.62 25.69 1.14
CA PRO A 265 30.80 25.50 1.98
C PRO A 265 30.66 26.18 3.35
N PHE A 266 31.06 25.47 4.41
CA PHE A 266 31.04 25.94 5.80
C PHE A 266 31.89 27.19 6.00
N LYS A 267 31.51 28.03 6.96
CA LYS A 267 32.24 29.28 7.27
C LYS A 267 33.43 29.00 8.20
N PRO A 268 34.56 29.72 8.04
CA PRO A 268 35.71 29.56 8.95
C PRO A 268 35.33 29.82 10.41
N GLY A 269 35.55 28.81 11.28
CA GLY A 269 35.30 28.88 12.72
C GLY A 269 34.05 28.15 13.22
N GLU A 270 33.19 27.65 12.33
CA GLU A 270 31.98 26.90 12.70
C GLU A 270 32.33 25.47 13.15
N ARG A 271 32.05 25.12 14.42
CA ARG A 271 32.26 23.77 14.97
C ARG A 271 30.94 23.00 15.03
N VAL A 272 30.77 22.04 14.13
CA VAL A 272 29.67 21.07 14.19
C VAL A 272 30.07 19.89 15.08
N THR A 273 29.23 19.55 16.07
CA THR A 273 29.38 18.34 16.89
C THR A 273 28.79 17.14 16.16
N VAL A 274 29.64 16.20 15.74
CA VAL A 274 29.20 14.92 15.17
C VAL A 274 28.69 14.01 16.30
N PRO A 275 27.54 13.31 16.15
CA PRO A 275 27.12 12.29 17.11
C PRO A 275 28.16 11.16 17.21
N ASN A 276 28.45 10.70 18.43
CA ASN A 276 29.54 9.77 18.69
C ASN A 276 29.11 8.32 18.41
N MET A 277 29.67 7.70 17.37
CA MET A 277 29.38 6.30 17.00
C MET A 277 30.12 5.32 17.92
N SER A 278 29.62 5.10 19.13
CA SER A 278 30.21 4.15 20.10
C SER A 278 29.19 3.31 20.88
N ASP A 279 27.94 3.25 20.44
CA ASP A 279 26.96 2.25 20.89
C ASP A 279 26.87 1.11 19.86
N PRO A 280 26.64 -0.15 20.30
CA PRO A 280 26.56 -1.29 19.38
C PRO A 280 25.34 -1.20 18.46
N LEU A 281 25.51 -1.65 17.22
CA LEU A 281 24.51 -1.63 16.15
C LEU A 281 23.25 -2.44 16.50
N VAL A 282 22.29 -1.79 17.15
CA VAL A 282 20.88 -2.10 16.93
C VAL A 282 20.54 -1.54 15.54
N CYS A 283 20.17 -2.42 14.61
CA CYS A 283 19.66 -2.01 13.30
C CYS A 283 18.23 -1.47 13.42
N THR A 284 18.05 -0.36 14.15
CA THR A 284 16.89 0.51 13.93
C THR A 284 17.00 1.07 12.53
N VAL A 285 16.22 0.50 11.61
CA VAL A 285 15.81 1.18 10.39
C VAL A 285 15.32 2.56 10.82
N ILE A 286 16.00 3.62 10.38
CA ILE A 286 15.42 4.95 10.45
C ILE A 286 14.26 4.90 9.45
N PRO A 287 12.99 5.02 9.89
CA PRO A 287 11.88 5.01 8.94
C PRO A 287 12.05 6.21 8.03
N ASP A 288 12.30 5.93 6.75
CA ASP A 288 12.54 6.95 5.75
C ASP A 288 11.30 7.84 5.69
N SER A 289 11.42 9.14 5.98
CA SER A 289 10.30 9.93 6.51
C SER A 289 9.32 10.44 5.44
N TYR A 290 9.04 9.59 4.47
CA TYR A 290 8.00 9.74 3.46
C TYR A 290 6.67 9.23 4.04
N GLY A 291 5.57 9.95 3.78
CA GLY A 291 4.24 9.57 4.26
C GLY A 291 3.74 8.26 3.64
N LYS A 292 2.76 7.63 4.30
CA LYS A 292 2.15 6.37 3.81
C LYS A 292 1.66 6.52 2.37
N ARG A 293 1.85 5.45 1.60
CA ARG A 293 1.71 5.50 0.15
C ARG A 293 0.22 5.60 -0.24
N VAL A 294 -0.07 6.35 -1.31
CA VAL A 294 -1.40 6.48 -1.89
C VAL A 294 -1.28 6.10 -3.36
N MET A 295 -1.67 4.86 -3.67
CA MET A 295 -1.65 4.28 -5.02
C MET A 295 -2.98 4.57 -5.71
N CYS A 296 -2.96 5.11 -6.93
CA CYS A 296 -4.16 5.42 -7.70
C CYS A 296 -4.09 4.78 -9.08
N TYR A 297 -4.94 3.81 -9.36
CA TYR A 297 -5.08 3.27 -10.71
C TYR A 297 -5.83 4.27 -11.60
N TYR A 298 -5.27 4.54 -12.78
CA TYR A 298 -5.89 5.28 -13.88
C TYR A 298 -6.26 4.28 -14.97
N THR A 299 -7.55 4.18 -15.31
CA THR A 299 -7.99 3.28 -16.38
C THR A 299 -8.04 4.00 -17.72
N ASN A 300 -7.31 3.51 -18.74
CA ASN A 300 -7.22 4.19 -20.04
C ASN A 300 -8.57 4.24 -20.78
N TRP A 301 -9.47 3.29 -20.53
CA TRP A 301 -10.83 3.28 -21.08
C TRP A 301 -11.80 4.28 -20.45
N SER A 302 -11.45 4.92 -19.31
CA SER A 302 -12.31 5.93 -18.67
C SER A 302 -12.60 7.16 -19.56
N GLY A 303 -11.73 7.42 -20.54
CA GLY A 303 -11.90 8.46 -21.58
C GLY A 303 -13.04 8.22 -22.56
N TYR A 304 -13.65 7.03 -22.56
CA TYR A 304 -14.81 6.66 -23.41
C TYR A 304 -16.16 6.68 -22.69
N ARG A 305 -16.20 6.87 -21.37
CA ARG A 305 -17.46 6.98 -20.63
C ARG A 305 -18.29 8.18 -21.14
N PRO A 306 -19.63 8.09 -21.19
CA PRO A 306 -20.47 9.17 -21.67
C PRO A 306 -20.47 10.36 -20.71
N SER A 307 -20.72 11.55 -21.28
CA SER A 307 -20.96 12.82 -20.57
C SER A 307 -20.09 13.02 -19.32
N ASP A 308 -20.69 13.16 -18.14
CA ASP A 308 -20.00 13.61 -16.93
C ASP A 308 -19.03 12.58 -16.37
N GLY A 309 -19.32 11.28 -16.59
CA GLY A 309 -18.47 10.16 -16.17
C GLY A 309 -17.19 10.01 -16.99
N ARG A 310 -17.01 10.80 -18.06
CA ARG A 310 -15.77 10.84 -18.83
C ARG A 310 -14.63 11.39 -17.99
N PHE A 311 -13.57 10.61 -17.83
CA PHE A 311 -12.34 11.00 -17.15
C PHE A 311 -11.17 11.06 -18.14
N SER A 312 -10.14 11.85 -17.85
CA SER A 312 -8.95 11.97 -18.69
C SER A 312 -7.71 12.33 -17.88
N ILE A 313 -6.54 12.19 -18.49
CA ILE A 313 -5.25 12.60 -17.87
C ILE A 313 -5.26 14.11 -17.52
N GLN A 314 -6.09 14.92 -18.19
CA GLN A 314 -6.26 16.34 -17.89
C GLN A 314 -7.10 16.61 -16.63
N ASP A 315 -7.93 15.66 -16.19
CA ASP A 315 -8.73 15.75 -14.95
C ASP A 315 -7.92 15.34 -13.69
N ILE A 316 -6.73 14.74 -13.85
CA ILE A 316 -5.86 14.29 -12.75
C ILE A 316 -5.18 15.49 -12.05
N ASP A 317 -5.33 15.56 -10.73
CA ASP A 317 -4.50 16.38 -9.84
C ASP A 317 -3.18 15.63 -9.51
N PRO A 318 -1.99 16.12 -9.94
CA PRO A 318 -0.71 15.48 -9.67
C PRO A 318 -0.33 15.39 -8.20
N SER A 319 -0.99 16.15 -7.32
CA SER A 319 -0.77 16.16 -5.88
C SER A 319 -1.69 15.20 -5.12
N LEU A 320 -2.67 14.57 -5.79
CA LEU A 320 -3.67 13.71 -5.16
C LEU A 320 -3.04 12.45 -4.54
N CYS A 321 -2.21 11.76 -5.31
CA CYS A 321 -1.66 10.44 -5.00
C CYS A 321 -0.12 10.50 -4.96
N THR A 322 0.53 9.59 -4.23
CA THR A 322 2.01 9.50 -4.27
C THR A 322 2.49 8.67 -5.47
N HIS A 323 1.65 7.72 -5.92
CA HIS A 323 1.87 6.92 -7.11
C HIS A 323 0.60 6.90 -7.97
N ILE A 324 0.76 6.99 -9.28
CA ILE A 324 -0.29 6.72 -10.26
C ILE A 324 0.13 5.49 -11.08
N ILE A 325 -0.80 4.55 -11.26
CA ILE A 325 -0.56 3.31 -11.99
C ILE A 325 -1.44 3.32 -13.25
N TYR A 326 -0.82 3.25 -14.44
CA TYR A 326 -1.56 3.26 -15.70
C TYR A 326 -2.06 1.86 -16.05
N SER A 327 -3.38 1.68 -16.06
CA SER A 327 -4.06 0.46 -16.49
C SER A 327 -4.56 0.59 -17.93
N PHE A 328 -4.12 -0.21 -18.91
CA PHE A 328 -3.15 -1.31 -18.83
C PHE A 328 -2.25 -1.41 -20.06
N ALA A 329 -1.06 -1.98 -19.87
CA ALA A 329 -0.30 -2.67 -20.90
C ALA A 329 -0.73 -4.15 -21.01
N SER A 330 -0.25 -4.82 -22.06
CA SER A 330 -0.50 -6.23 -22.37
C SER A 330 0.81 -7.00 -22.53
N VAL A 331 0.82 -8.29 -22.20
CA VAL A 331 1.90 -9.22 -22.56
C VAL A 331 1.69 -9.65 -24.01
N ARG A 332 2.62 -9.31 -24.90
CA ARG A 332 2.55 -9.65 -26.33
C ARG A 332 3.73 -10.54 -26.73
N GLY A 333 3.57 -11.84 -26.51
CA GLY A 333 4.71 -12.77 -26.52
C GLY A 333 5.58 -12.49 -25.31
N ASN A 334 6.87 -12.21 -25.52
CA ASN A 334 7.84 -11.94 -24.45
C ASN A 334 8.17 -10.43 -24.35
N ASP A 335 7.17 -9.55 -24.53
CA ASP A 335 7.33 -8.09 -24.53
C ASP A 335 6.08 -7.38 -23.96
N LEU A 336 6.23 -6.13 -23.52
CA LEU A 336 5.14 -5.23 -23.15
C LEU A 336 4.57 -4.58 -24.42
N GLY A 337 3.31 -4.87 -24.74
CA GLY A 337 2.55 -4.18 -25.77
C GLY A 337 1.55 -3.20 -25.18
N THR A 338 1.24 -2.13 -25.90
CA THR A 338 0.09 -1.27 -25.57
C THR A 338 -1.22 -2.06 -25.62
N THR A 339 -2.28 -1.60 -24.95
CA THR A 339 -3.64 -2.11 -25.22
C THR A 339 -4.27 -1.35 -26.38
N GLU A 340 -4.00 -0.05 -26.49
CA GLU A 340 -4.56 0.84 -27.51
C GLU A 340 -3.49 1.46 -28.45
N GLY A 341 -3.94 2.13 -29.51
CA GLY A 341 -3.09 2.97 -30.37
C GLY A 341 -2.85 4.39 -29.83
N SER A 342 -3.65 4.81 -28.85
CA SER A 342 -3.57 6.06 -28.08
C SER A 342 -2.46 6.03 -27.02
N ASP A 343 -2.22 4.85 -26.43
CA ASP A 343 -1.31 4.61 -25.30
C ASP A 343 0.07 5.30 -25.44
N PRO A 344 0.82 5.25 -26.56
CA PRO A 344 2.14 5.88 -26.64
C PRO A 344 2.13 7.40 -26.49
N GLU A 345 0.98 8.05 -26.66
CA GLU A 345 0.80 9.49 -26.41
C GLU A 345 0.22 9.73 -25.01
N ASN A 346 -0.72 8.88 -24.56
CA ASN A 346 -1.23 8.90 -23.19
C ASN A 346 -0.11 8.72 -22.15
N TYR A 347 0.84 7.81 -22.40
CA TYR A 347 2.03 7.59 -21.56
C TYR A 347 2.83 8.88 -21.37
N LYS A 348 3.05 9.66 -22.43
CA LYS A 348 3.75 10.96 -22.34
C LYS A 348 2.96 11.95 -21.50
N GLN A 349 1.64 12.02 -21.71
CA GLN A 349 0.77 12.95 -21.00
C GLN A 349 0.70 12.66 -19.50
N ILE A 350 0.63 11.39 -19.10
CA ILE A 350 0.58 11.00 -17.68
C ILE A 350 1.96 11.12 -17.01
N LEU A 351 3.05 10.84 -17.74
CA LEU A 351 4.41 11.05 -17.25
C LEU A 351 4.75 12.55 -17.10
N ALA A 352 4.21 13.42 -17.96
CA ALA A 352 4.33 14.87 -17.83
C ALA A 352 3.64 15.45 -16.57
N LEU A 353 2.83 14.66 -15.83
CA LEU A 353 2.34 15.08 -14.51
C LEU A 353 3.50 15.20 -13.50
N LYS A 354 4.61 14.48 -13.69
CA LYS A 354 5.84 14.61 -12.88
C LYS A 354 6.53 15.97 -13.04
N GLU A 355 6.25 16.71 -14.12
CA GLU A 355 6.72 18.11 -14.27
C GLU A 355 6.00 19.08 -13.31
N LYS A 356 4.79 18.71 -12.85
CA LYS A 356 3.98 19.48 -11.89
C LYS A 356 4.22 19.04 -10.44
N ASN A 357 4.50 17.75 -10.24
CA ASN A 357 4.87 17.18 -8.94
C ASN A 357 6.07 16.22 -9.12
N PRO A 358 7.32 16.67 -8.89
CA PRO A 358 8.51 15.83 -9.07
C PRO A 358 8.60 14.60 -8.15
N ASP A 359 7.87 14.59 -7.03
CA ASP A 359 7.87 13.48 -6.08
C ASP A 359 6.94 12.33 -6.53
N LEU A 360 5.97 12.62 -7.40
CA LEU A 360 5.01 11.67 -7.97
C LEU A 360 5.73 10.53 -8.70
N LYS A 361 5.35 9.29 -8.39
CA LYS A 361 5.72 8.11 -9.19
C LYS A 361 4.60 7.76 -10.16
N VAL A 362 4.98 7.32 -11.35
CA VAL A 362 4.08 6.89 -12.42
C VAL A 362 4.56 5.54 -12.92
N MET A 363 3.77 4.51 -12.65
CA MET A 363 4.05 3.10 -12.99
C MET A 363 3.10 2.63 -14.08
N LEU A 364 3.46 1.51 -14.72
CA LEU A 364 2.65 0.86 -15.75
C LEU A 364 2.16 -0.49 -15.23
N ALA A 365 0.85 -0.72 -15.17
CA ALA A 365 0.32 -2.04 -14.89
C ALA A 365 0.22 -2.88 -16.17
N VAL A 366 0.53 -4.17 -16.08
CA VAL A 366 0.37 -5.12 -17.19
C VAL A 366 -0.57 -6.25 -16.77
N GLY A 367 -1.61 -6.51 -17.58
CA GLY A 367 -2.58 -7.57 -17.34
C GLY A 367 -4.01 -7.06 -17.12
N GLY A 368 -4.58 -7.37 -15.96
CA GLY A 368 -5.98 -7.13 -15.59
C GLY A 368 -6.95 -8.19 -16.13
N TRP A 369 -8.16 -8.23 -15.55
CA TRP A 369 -9.17 -9.27 -15.75
C TRP A 369 -9.41 -9.68 -17.21
N ASN A 370 -9.51 -8.69 -18.13
CA ASN A 370 -9.81 -8.88 -19.54
C ASN A 370 -8.62 -9.39 -20.38
N HIS A 371 -7.39 -9.27 -19.89
CA HIS A 371 -6.20 -9.83 -20.53
C HIS A 371 -6.12 -11.35 -20.37
N GLY A 372 -6.50 -11.83 -19.17
CA GLY A 372 -6.50 -13.25 -18.82
C GLY A 372 -5.11 -13.88 -18.69
N SER A 373 -5.09 -15.15 -18.29
CA SER A 373 -3.85 -15.88 -17.97
C SER A 373 -3.04 -16.32 -19.20
N GLY A 374 -3.68 -16.58 -20.35
CA GLY A 374 -3.07 -17.27 -21.49
C GLY A 374 -1.74 -16.67 -22.00
N PRO A 375 -1.61 -15.34 -22.18
CA PRO A 375 -0.33 -14.74 -22.61
C PRO A 375 0.75 -14.77 -21.51
N PHE A 376 0.37 -14.62 -20.24
CA PHE A 376 1.31 -14.75 -19.11
C PHE A 376 1.87 -16.17 -19.02
N THR A 377 1.02 -17.20 -19.09
CA THR A 377 1.42 -18.62 -19.09
C THR A 377 2.45 -18.90 -20.19
N GLN A 378 2.27 -18.36 -21.40
CA GLN A 378 3.23 -18.51 -22.50
C GLN A 378 4.57 -17.81 -22.22
N MET A 379 4.53 -16.59 -21.67
CA MET A 379 5.74 -15.83 -21.34
C MET A 379 6.53 -16.46 -20.19
N VAL A 380 5.87 -16.94 -19.12
CA VAL A 380 6.59 -17.54 -17.98
C VAL A 380 7.01 -19.00 -18.18
N ALA A 381 6.56 -19.66 -19.27
CA ALA A 381 6.74 -21.09 -19.52
C ALA A 381 8.21 -21.57 -19.53
N THR A 382 9.15 -20.72 -19.91
CA THR A 382 10.59 -21.06 -19.97
C THR A 382 11.45 -19.97 -19.36
N GLU A 383 12.63 -20.34 -18.89
CA GLU A 383 13.64 -19.39 -18.41
C GLU A 383 14.00 -18.35 -19.48
N LYS A 384 14.19 -18.78 -20.73
CA LYS A 384 14.52 -17.88 -21.84
C LYS A 384 13.41 -16.87 -22.13
N SER A 385 12.14 -17.28 -22.08
CA SER A 385 11.01 -16.38 -22.35
C SER A 385 10.78 -15.36 -21.23
N ARG A 386 11.06 -15.73 -19.97
CA ARG A 386 11.13 -14.78 -18.84
C ARG A 386 12.27 -13.79 -18.99
N GLN A 387 13.50 -14.25 -19.26
CA GLN A 387 14.66 -13.38 -19.47
C GLN A 387 14.45 -12.38 -20.62
N GLU A 388 13.85 -12.84 -21.73
CA GLU A 388 13.42 -11.95 -22.83
C GLU A 388 12.40 -10.91 -22.37
N PHE A 389 11.37 -11.30 -21.61
CA PHE A 389 10.39 -10.37 -21.07
C PHE A 389 11.01 -9.38 -20.07
N VAL A 390 11.91 -9.81 -19.19
CA VAL A 390 12.61 -8.96 -18.21
C VAL A 390 13.47 -7.90 -18.90
N GLU A 391 14.19 -8.24 -19.97
CA GLU A 391 14.97 -7.27 -20.74
C GLU A 391 14.06 -6.35 -21.57
N ASN A 392 13.03 -6.89 -22.22
CA ASN A 392 12.13 -6.10 -23.06
C ASN A 392 11.29 -5.12 -22.23
N SER A 393 10.73 -5.56 -21.11
CA SER A 393 9.97 -4.72 -20.17
C SER A 393 10.85 -3.62 -19.55
N TYR A 394 12.07 -3.93 -19.14
CA TYR A 394 13.06 -2.93 -18.73
C TYR A 394 13.26 -1.85 -19.80
N ASN A 395 13.57 -2.25 -21.04
CA ASN A 395 13.80 -1.32 -22.13
C ASN A 395 12.54 -0.50 -22.49
N PHE A 396 11.34 -1.08 -22.37
CA PHE A 396 10.07 -0.38 -22.55
C PHE A 396 9.84 0.71 -21.50
N LEU A 397 10.04 0.40 -20.22
CA LEU A 397 9.86 1.35 -19.11
C LEU A 397 10.85 2.52 -19.22
N LYS A 398 12.13 2.23 -19.46
CA LYS A 398 13.19 3.24 -19.64
C LYS A 398 12.99 4.09 -20.89
N LYS A 399 12.43 3.53 -21.97
CA LYS A 399 12.09 4.24 -23.23
C LYS A 399 11.02 5.32 -23.03
N TYR A 400 10.01 5.07 -22.20
CA TYR A 400 8.96 6.07 -21.94
C TYR A 400 9.26 6.96 -20.72
N GLY A 401 9.94 6.43 -19.69
CA GLY A 401 10.26 7.16 -18.46
C GLY A 401 9.38 6.80 -17.26
N PHE A 402 8.78 5.60 -17.26
CA PHE A 402 8.04 5.06 -16.11
C PHE A 402 8.98 4.75 -14.94
N ASP A 403 8.48 4.91 -13.71
CA ASP A 403 9.24 4.66 -12.47
C ASP A 403 9.14 3.21 -11.98
N GLY A 404 8.34 2.35 -12.65
CA GLY A 404 8.17 0.95 -12.28
C GLY A 404 7.07 0.20 -13.03
N LEU A 405 6.94 -1.10 -12.72
CA LEU A 405 5.95 -2.02 -13.27
C LEU A 405 5.04 -2.58 -12.17
N ASP A 406 3.75 -2.72 -12.46
CA ASP A 406 2.79 -3.44 -11.63
C ASP A 406 2.29 -4.70 -12.37
N LEU A 407 2.28 -5.84 -11.68
CA LEU A 407 1.97 -7.16 -12.24
C LEU A 407 0.54 -7.59 -11.89
N ASP A 408 -0.38 -7.40 -12.83
CA ASP A 408 -1.81 -7.65 -12.66
C ASP A 408 -2.21 -8.95 -13.38
N TRP A 409 -1.47 -10.03 -13.13
CA TRP A 409 -1.89 -11.35 -13.60
C TRP A 409 -3.04 -11.84 -12.73
N GLU A 410 -4.24 -11.87 -13.32
CA GLU A 410 -5.45 -12.47 -12.76
C GLU A 410 -5.76 -13.84 -13.40
N TYR A 411 -5.29 -14.99 -12.90
CA TYR A 411 -4.34 -15.21 -11.79
C TYR A 411 -3.41 -16.38 -12.16
N PRO A 412 -2.17 -16.45 -11.65
CA PRO A 412 -1.34 -17.64 -11.78
C PRO A 412 -2.08 -18.85 -11.17
N ALA A 413 -1.94 -20.03 -11.76
CA ALA A 413 -2.63 -21.27 -11.39
C ALA A 413 -4.19 -21.24 -11.39
N ASP A 414 -4.84 -20.17 -11.89
CA ASP A 414 -6.30 -20.08 -12.08
C ASP A 414 -6.67 -19.43 -13.43
N ARG A 415 -7.98 -19.40 -13.76
CA ARG A 415 -8.55 -18.84 -15.00
C ARG A 415 -7.90 -19.42 -16.28
N GLY A 416 -7.50 -20.69 -16.21
CA GLY A 416 -6.83 -21.44 -17.29
C GLY A 416 -5.30 -21.48 -17.23
N SER A 417 -4.68 -20.83 -16.25
CA SER A 417 -3.25 -21.03 -15.95
C SER A 417 -3.02 -22.41 -15.29
N PRO A 418 -2.00 -23.20 -15.72
CA PRO A 418 -1.62 -24.44 -15.04
C PRO A 418 -0.98 -24.19 -13.66
N TYR A 419 -1.10 -25.16 -12.75
CA TYR A 419 -0.61 -25.05 -11.37
C TYR A 419 0.86 -24.64 -11.23
N ASP A 420 1.74 -25.15 -12.10
CA ASP A 420 3.17 -24.79 -12.16
C ASP A 420 3.43 -23.27 -12.25
N ASP A 421 2.51 -22.51 -12.86
CA ASP A 421 2.67 -21.07 -13.05
C ASP A 421 2.72 -20.31 -11.72
N ARG A 422 2.18 -20.86 -10.64
CA ARG A 422 2.35 -20.35 -9.26
C ARG A 422 3.84 -20.16 -8.93
N HIS A 423 4.69 -21.13 -9.29
CA HIS A 423 6.13 -21.07 -9.07
C HIS A 423 6.86 -20.30 -10.19
N ARG A 424 6.39 -20.40 -11.45
CA ARG A 424 6.97 -19.62 -12.56
C ARG A 424 6.74 -18.11 -12.39
N PHE A 425 5.67 -17.71 -11.70
CA PHE A 425 5.45 -16.32 -11.30
C PHE A 425 6.48 -15.85 -10.27
N THR A 426 6.81 -16.67 -9.26
CA THR A 426 7.92 -16.40 -8.33
C THR A 426 9.23 -16.16 -9.08
N GLN A 427 9.57 -17.06 -10.00
CA GLN A 427 10.77 -16.95 -10.86
C GLN A 427 10.77 -15.68 -11.73
N LEU A 428 9.61 -15.26 -12.25
CA LEU A 428 9.46 -14.01 -12.99
C LEU A 428 9.70 -12.79 -12.07
N VAL A 429 9.07 -12.76 -10.90
CA VAL A 429 9.16 -11.64 -9.94
C VAL A 429 10.58 -11.50 -9.40
N GLU A 430 11.28 -12.62 -9.15
CA GLU A 430 12.69 -12.67 -8.79
C GLU A 430 13.57 -12.00 -9.87
N GLN A 431 13.48 -12.45 -11.12
CA GLN A 431 14.28 -11.93 -12.23
C GLN A 431 13.99 -10.46 -12.55
N LEU A 432 12.73 -10.02 -12.45
CA LEU A 432 12.36 -8.61 -12.55
C LEU A 432 12.99 -7.79 -11.40
N SER A 433 12.92 -8.28 -10.16
CA SER A 433 13.55 -7.63 -8.98
C SER A 433 15.06 -7.47 -9.15
N GLU A 434 15.76 -8.51 -9.63
CA GLU A 434 17.21 -8.46 -9.89
C GLU A 434 17.58 -7.42 -10.96
N LYS A 435 16.78 -7.31 -12.03
CA LYS A 435 17.00 -6.33 -13.11
C LYS A 435 16.65 -4.90 -12.68
N TYR A 436 15.60 -4.71 -11.86
CA TYR A 436 14.99 -3.40 -11.63
C TYR A 436 15.59 -2.64 -10.45
N LYS A 437 15.92 -3.31 -9.34
CA LYS A 437 16.44 -2.66 -8.13
C LYS A 437 17.76 -1.90 -8.34
N PRO A 438 18.76 -2.41 -9.09
CA PRO A 438 19.97 -1.64 -9.41
C PRO A 438 19.72 -0.38 -10.26
N GLU A 439 18.60 -0.35 -10.99
CA GLU A 439 18.20 0.72 -11.91
C GLU A 439 17.21 1.71 -11.28
N GLY A 440 16.80 1.49 -10.03
CA GLY A 440 15.85 2.33 -9.30
C GLY A 440 14.40 2.24 -9.80
N LEU A 441 14.05 1.17 -10.51
CA LEU A 441 12.67 0.89 -10.94
C LEU A 441 11.91 0.13 -9.85
N LEU A 442 10.68 0.56 -9.56
CA LEU A 442 9.77 -0.10 -8.63
C LEU A 442 9.14 -1.36 -9.26
N LEU A 443 8.91 -2.39 -8.45
CA LEU A 443 8.18 -3.59 -8.83
C LEU A 443 7.07 -3.91 -7.82
N SER A 444 5.83 -3.97 -8.30
CA SER A 444 4.67 -4.37 -7.50
C SER A 444 3.80 -5.41 -8.21
N ALA A 445 2.81 -5.94 -7.50
CA ALA A 445 1.79 -6.82 -8.05
C ALA A 445 0.42 -6.54 -7.42
N ALA A 446 -0.63 -6.64 -8.23
CA ALA A 446 -2.01 -6.67 -7.76
C ALA A 446 -2.39 -8.10 -7.32
N THR A 447 -2.76 -8.28 -6.05
CA THR A 447 -3.04 -9.61 -5.47
C THR A 447 -4.48 -9.73 -4.98
N PRO A 448 -5.13 -10.90 -5.10
CA PRO A 448 -6.55 -11.08 -4.82
C PRO A 448 -6.95 -10.85 -3.35
N ALA A 449 -8.19 -10.43 -3.13
CA ALA A 449 -8.82 -10.38 -1.80
C ALA A 449 -8.83 -11.72 -1.05
N SER A 450 -9.10 -12.83 -1.76
CA SER A 450 -9.40 -14.13 -1.14
C SER A 450 -8.14 -14.86 -0.68
N PRO A 451 -8.02 -15.24 0.62
CA PRO A 451 -6.89 -16.01 1.15
C PRO A 451 -6.61 -17.33 0.42
N SER A 452 -7.64 -18.08 0.04
CA SER A 452 -7.49 -19.36 -0.66
C SER A 452 -7.06 -19.18 -2.12
N ARG A 453 -7.54 -18.11 -2.78
CA ARG A 453 -7.04 -17.69 -4.10
C ARG A 453 -5.59 -17.23 -4.02
N TYR A 454 -5.21 -16.50 -2.97
CA TYR A 454 -3.83 -16.06 -2.77
C TYR A 454 -2.88 -17.27 -2.62
N ASP A 455 -3.18 -18.20 -1.70
CA ASP A 455 -2.31 -19.36 -1.46
C ASP A 455 -2.23 -20.31 -2.66
N GLY A 456 -3.33 -20.42 -3.43
CA GLY A 456 -3.37 -21.17 -4.68
C GLY A 456 -2.61 -20.54 -5.85
N SER A 457 -2.40 -19.22 -5.85
CA SER A 457 -1.77 -18.47 -6.96
C SER A 457 -0.34 -17.99 -6.67
N TYR A 458 0.06 -17.83 -5.41
CA TYR A 458 1.32 -17.16 -5.05
C TYR A 458 2.16 -17.92 -4.01
N GLU A 459 3.46 -17.67 -4.03
CA GLU A 459 4.44 -18.13 -3.04
C GLU A 459 4.83 -16.98 -2.10
N PRO A 460 4.95 -17.20 -0.77
CA PRO A 460 5.37 -16.15 0.19
C PRO A 460 6.62 -15.38 -0.23
N GLU A 461 7.53 -16.07 -0.90
CA GLU A 461 8.78 -15.58 -1.45
C GLU A 461 8.61 -14.29 -2.28
N ILE A 462 7.50 -14.09 -3.00
CA ILE A 462 7.30 -12.86 -3.80
C ILE A 462 7.42 -11.58 -2.96
N CYS A 463 7.07 -11.63 -1.67
CA CYS A 463 7.19 -10.49 -0.76
C CYS A 463 8.65 -10.07 -0.51
N LYS A 464 9.64 -10.95 -0.71
CA LYS A 464 11.07 -10.59 -0.69
C LYS A 464 11.43 -9.71 -1.90
N HIS A 465 10.88 -10.05 -3.07
CA HIS A 465 11.28 -9.49 -4.36
C HIS A 465 10.47 -8.26 -4.78
N LEU A 466 9.18 -8.19 -4.47
CA LEU A 466 8.37 -6.98 -4.67
C LEU A 466 8.78 -5.86 -3.69
N ASP A 467 8.66 -4.60 -4.13
CA ASP A 467 8.79 -3.44 -3.24
C ASP A 467 7.50 -3.22 -2.44
N PHE A 468 6.34 -3.49 -3.06
CA PHE A 468 5.04 -3.48 -2.39
C PHE A 468 3.99 -4.34 -3.10
N ILE A 469 2.91 -4.65 -2.37
CA ILE A 469 1.78 -5.44 -2.86
C ILE A 469 0.51 -4.58 -2.84
N ASN A 470 -0.19 -4.55 -3.97
CA ASN A 470 -1.49 -3.90 -4.14
C ASN A 470 -2.59 -4.92 -3.85
N MET A 471 -2.99 -5.07 -2.58
CA MET A 471 -4.02 -6.04 -2.22
C MET A 471 -5.37 -5.55 -2.75
N MET A 472 -5.96 -6.26 -3.70
CA MET A 472 -7.26 -5.99 -4.29
C MET A 472 -8.39 -6.36 -3.33
N THR A 473 -8.44 -5.72 -2.15
CA THR A 473 -9.37 -5.99 -1.05
C THR A 473 -10.76 -5.40 -1.30
N TYR A 474 -11.34 -5.78 -2.44
CA TYR A 474 -12.68 -5.50 -2.96
C TYR A 474 -13.13 -6.71 -3.81
N ASP A 475 -14.31 -6.66 -4.42
CA ASP A 475 -14.91 -7.79 -5.14
C ASP A 475 -15.03 -9.09 -4.31
N TYR A 476 -15.17 -8.98 -2.97
CA TYR A 476 -15.46 -10.14 -2.11
C TYR A 476 -16.80 -10.80 -2.47
N THR A 477 -17.75 -10.02 -2.97
CA THR A 477 -19.07 -10.48 -3.45
C THR A 477 -19.57 -9.56 -4.57
N GLY A 478 -20.41 -10.10 -5.46
CA GLY A 478 -21.08 -9.34 -6.51
C GLY A 478 -22.20 -10.16 -7.16
N GLN A 479 -22.69 -9.75 -8.33
CA GLN A 479 -23.85 -10.35 -9.03
C GLN A 479 -23.74 -11.86 -9.35
N TRP A 480 -22.54 -12.45 -9.21
CA TRP A 480 -22.32 -13.90 -9.30
C TRP A 480 -22.91 -14.67 -8.10
N GLU A 481 -23.07 -14.01 -6.96
CA GLU A 481 -23.64 -14.58 -5.74
C GLU A 481 -25.17 -14.62 -5.72
N ARG A 482 -25.70 -15.57 -4.94
CA ARG A 482 -27.14 -15.75 -4.67
C ARG A 482 -27.66 -14.98 -3.45
N THR A 483 -26.81 -14.16 -2.85
CA THR A 483 -27.15 -13.21 -1.78
C THR A 483 -26.59 -11.83 -2.09
N ALA A 484 -27.14 -10.79 -1.46
CA ALA A 484 -26.67 -9.42 -1.56
C ALA A 484 -25.48 -9.23 -0.61
N GLY A 485 -24.29 -9.06 -1.17
CA GLY A 485 -23.05 -8.95 -0.40
C GLY A 485 -22.38 -7.59 -0.59
N HIS A 486 -21.58 -7.16 0.37
CA HIS A 486 -20.86 -5.90 0.25
C HIS A 486 -19.59 -6.06 -0.61
N ASN A 487 -19.31 -5.10 -1.52
CA ASN A 487 -18.12 -5.11 -2.38
C ASN A 487 -16.82 -5.31 -1.58
N SER A 488 -16.64 -4.52 -0.53
CA SER A 488 -15.41 -4.45 0.28
C SER A 488 -15.73 -4.26 1.77
N PRO A 489 -16.20 -5.28 2.51
CA PRO A 489 -16.51 -5.15 3.93
C PRO A 489 -15.23 -5.10 4.77
N LEU A 490 -15.09 -4.16 5.70
CA LEU A 490 -13.85 -3.99 6.49
C LEU A 490 -13.48 -5.27 7.26
N THR A 491 -14.45 -6.07 7.70
CA THR A 491 -14.21 -7.36 8.36
C THR A 491 -13.33 -8.27 7.50
N SER A 492 -13.68 -8.46 6.24
CA SER A 492 -12.92 -9.35 5.34
C SER A 492 -11.65 -8.71 4.79
N GLN A 493 -11.57 -7.38 4.78
CA GLN A 493 -10.29 -6.69 4.63
C GLN A 493 -9.33 -7.00 5.78
N LYS A 494 -9.80 -6.98 7.04
CA LYS A 494 -8.99 -7.36 8.20
C LYS A 494 -8.54 -8.83 8.11
N GLU A 495 -9.42 -9.74 7.66
CA GLU A 495 -9.10 -11.16 7.41
C GLU A 495 -7.98 -11.32 6.36
N THR A 496 -8.07 -10.65 5.20
CA THR A 496 -7.05 -10.69 4.15
C THR A 496 -5.71 -10.14 4.64
N VAL A 497 -5.70 -8.98 5.32
CA VAL A 497 -4.48 -8.39 5.89
C VAL A 497 -3.83 -9.33 6.91
N GLN A 498 -4.62 -9.92 7.81
CA GLN A 498 -4.12 -10.89 8.79
C GLN A 498 -3.62 -12.19 8.16
N HIS A 499 -4.15 -12.60 7.00
CA HIS A 499 -3.63 -13.74 6.24
C HIS A 499 -2.27 -13.42 5.60
N MET A 500 -2.14 -12.23 5.00
CA MET A 500 -0.89 -11.76 4.40
C MET A 500 0.22 -11.60 5.45
N LEU A 501 -0.09 -11.00 6.61
CA LEU A 501 0.86 -10.81 7.71
C LEU A 501 1.26 -12.11 8.44
N LYS A 502 0.60 -13.24 8.17
CA LYS A 502 1.05 -14.58 8.62
C LYS A 502 2.12 -15.18 7.70
N LYS A 503 2.35 -14.62 6.50
CA LYS A 503 3.38 -15.08 5.58
C LYS A 503 4.71 -14.46 5.99
N GLN A 504 5.71 -15.30 6.27
CA GLN A 504 6.95 -14.93 6.97
C GLN A 504 7.75 -13.77 6.34
N ASP A 505 7.64 -13.58 5.03
CA ASP A 505 8.38 -12.56 4.26
C ASP A 505 7.57 -11.28 3.96
N CYS A 506 6.30 -11.20 4.36
CA CYS A 506 5.38 -10.13 3.97
C CYS A 506 5.18 -9.12 5.12
N THR A 507 6.04 -8.11 5.19
CA THR A 507 5.99 -7.08 6.25
C THR A 507 4.89 -6.02 6.01
N PRO A 508 4.33 -5.40 7.07
CA PRO A 508 3.22 -4.44 6.94
C PRO A 508 3.51 -3.27 5.99
N ASP A 509 4.72 -2.73 6.05
CA ASP A 509 5.20 -1.59 5.26
C ASP A 509 5.18 -1.83 3.74
N LYS A 510 5.11 -3.10 3.30
CA LYS A 510 4.96 -3.46 1.88
C LYS A 510 3.49 -3.53 1.43
N LEU A 511 2.56 -3.79 2.33
CA LEU A 511 1.15 -4.05 1.98
C LEU A 511 0.37 -2.74 1.79
N ASN A 512 -0.29 -2.57 0.63
CA ASN A 512 -1.28 -1.51 0.40
C ASN A 512 -2.70 -2.07 0.53
N LEU A 513 -3.55 -1.44 1.34
CA LEU A 513 -4.95 -1.80 1.44
C LEU A 513 -5.75 -1.23 0.26
N GLY A 514 -6.29 -2.10 -0.60
CA GLY A 514 -7.13 -1.71 -1.73
C GLY A 514 -8.53 -1.28 -1.30
N MET A 515 -8.96 -0.15 -1.84
CA MET A 515 -10.23 0.52 -1.60
C MET A 515 -10.94 0.70 -2.95
N GLY A 516 -12.19 0.23 -3.04
CA GLY A 516 -12.98 0.37 -4.25
C GLY A 516 -13.72 1.71 -4.28
N ALA A 517 -13.42 2.58 -5.24
CA ALA A 517 -14.21 3.79 -5.50
C ALA A 517 -15.53 3.48 -6.25
N TYR A 518 -16.14 2.34 -5.93
CA TYR A 518 -17.26 1.74 -6.64
C TYR A 518 -18.03 0.78 -5.73
N GLY A 519 -19.27 0.47 -6.13
CA GLY A 519 -20.09 -0.57 -5.52
C GLY A 519 -20.40 -1.72 -6.47
N ARG A 520 -20.62 -2.90 -5.90
CA ARG A 520 -21.20 -4.05 -6.61
C ARG A 520 -22.71 -4.04 -6.40
N THR A 521 -23.46 -4.12 -7.50
CA THR A 521 -24.93 -4.08 -7.48
C THR A 521 -25.51 -5.49 -7.48
N HIS A 522 -26.70 -5.62 -6.89
CA HIS A 522 -27.47 -6.86 -6.81
C HIS A 522 -28.95 -6.58 -7.08
N GLN A 523 -29.66 -7.60 -7.57
CA GLN A 523 -31.12 -7.60 -7.69
C GLN A 523 -31.71 -8.55 -6.64
N LEU A 524 -32.37 -7.99 -5.63
CA LEU A 524 -33.02 -8.71 -4.54
C LEU A 524 -34.22 -9.51 -5.05
N ALA A 525 -34.36 -10.74 -4.56
CA ALA A 525 -35.53 -11.58 -4.84
C ALA A 525 -36.80 -11.09 -4.14
N ASP A 526 -36.67 -10.39 -3.01
CA ASP A 526 -37.74 -9.75 -2.25
C ASP A 526 -37.30 -8.33 -1.82
N PRO A 527 -37.97 -7.25 -2.24
CA PRO A 527 -37.67 -5.88 -1.83
C PRO A 527 -37.68 -5.62 -0.31
N SER A 528 -38.41 -6.44 0.45
CA SER A 528 -38.49 -6.33 1.91
C SER A 528 -37.29 -6.96 2.62
N ALA A 529 -36.60 -7.89 1.98
CA ALA A 529 -35.33 -8.45 2.42
C ALA A 529 -34.17 -7.68 1.74
N ASN A 530 -33.77 -6.57 2.37
CA ASN A 530 -32.81 -5.60 1.80
C ASN A 530 -31.50 -5.44 2.60
N GLY A 531 -31.32 -6.21 3.67
CA GLY A 531 -30.04 -6.26 4.41
C GLY A 531 -28.96 -7.07 3.69
N ILE A 532 -27.71 -6.92 4.11
CA ILE A 532 -26.60 -7.79 3.67
C ILE A 532 -26.93 -9.25 4.00
N GLY A 533 -26.67 -10.16 3.06
CA GLY A 533 -27.04 -11.57 3.11
C GLY A 533 -28.43 -11.90 2.54
N SER A 534 -29.25 -10.91 2.16
CA SER A 534 -30.59 -11.16 1.62
C SER A 534 -30.57 -11.87 0.26
N PRO A 535 -31.53 -12.75 -0.07
CA PRO A 535 -31.51 -13.53 -1.32
C PRO A 535 -31.60 -12.67 -2.59
N THR A 536 -30.85 -13.04 -3.62
CA THR A 536 -30.82 -12.35 -4.93
C THR A 536 -31.20 -13.30 -6.06
N VAL A 537 -31.65 -12.72 -7.18
CA VAL A 537 -31.80 -13.47 -8.44
C VAL A 537 -30.47 -13.68 -9.18
N GLY A 538 -29.37 -13.08 -8.70
CA GLY A 538 -28.06 -13.04 -9.34
C GLY A 538 -28.08 -12.22 -10.63
N SER A 539 -28.53 -12.84 -11.72
CA SER A 539 -28.71 -12.21 -13.03
C SER A 539 -29.77 -11.10 -12.99
N GLY A 540 -29.45 -9.94 -13.57
CA GLY A 540 -30.35 -8.77 -13.61
C GLY A 540 -30.04 -7.68 -12.59
N ALA A 541 -28.87 -7.76 -11.94
CA ALA A 541 -28.29 -6.62 -11.22
C ALA A 541 -28.14 -5.41 -12.16
N MET A 542 -28.41 -4.20 -11.67
CA MET A 542 -28.44 -3.02 -12.52
C MET A 542 -27.04 -2.52 -12.91
N ALA A 543 -26.94 -1.89 -14.08
CA ALA A 543 -25.75 -1.17 -14.51
C ALA A 543 -25.79 0.31 -14.10
N GLY A 544 -24.60 0.89 -13.88
CA GLY A 544 -24.44 2.35 -13.81
C GLY A 544 -24.70 3.03 -15.16
N ALA A 545 -25.20 4.28 -15.11
CA ALA A 545 -25.58 5.06 -16.29
C ALA A 545 -24.39 5.57 -17.14
N TYR A 546 -23.20 5.62 -16.55
CA TYR A 546 -21.93 6.04 -17.14
C TYR A 546 -20.91 4.91 -17.19
N THR A 547 -20.94 3.98 -16.22
CA THR A 547 -20.05 2.80 -16.20
C THR A 547 -20.55 1.67 -17.11
N GLY A 548 -21.86 1.50 -17.27
CA GLY A 548 -22.47 0.61 -18.27
C GLY A 548 -22.37 -0.90 -17.99
N GLU A 549 -21.68 -1.32 -16.93
CA GLU A 549 -21.51 -2.73 -16.54
C GLU A 549 -22.63 -3.20 -15.59
N SER A 550 -23.35 -4.26 -15.96
CA SER A 550 -24.28 -4.98 -15.07
C SER A 550 -23.54 -5.43 -13.81
N GLY A 551 -24.10 -5.18 -12.62
CA GLY A 551 -23.45 -5.58 -11.36
C GLY A 551 -22.45 -4.57 -10.80
N PHE A 552 -22.33 -3.37 -11.39
CA PHE A 552 -21.30 -2.39 -11.05
C PHE A 552 -21.84 -0.94 -11.10
N MET A 553 -21.35 -0.09 -10.18
CA MET A 553 -21.57 1.36 -10.18
C MET A 553 -20.35 2.08 -9.60
N SER A 554 -19.93 3.19 -10.21
CA SER A 554 -18.96 4.11 -9.61
C SER A 554 -19.52 4.79 -8.35
N TYR A 555 -18.66 5.35 -7.50
CA TYR A 555 -19.10 6.10 -6.33
C TYR A 555 -20.02 7.27 -6.70
N TYR A 556 -19.68 8.02 -7.75
CA TYR A 556 -20.49 9.14 -8.24
C TYR A 556 -21.87 8.70 -8.77
N GLU A 557 -22.02 7.46 -9.26
CA GLU A 557 -23.32 6.89 -9.63
C GLU A 557 -24.17 6.56 -8.42
N VAL A 558 -23.58 5.98 -7.36
CA VAL A 558 -24.31 5.71 -6.11
C VAL A 558 -24.75 7.03 -5.46
N CYS A 559 -23.89 8.05 -5.42
CA CYS A 559 -24.28 9.40 -4.97
C CYS A 559 -25.47 9.97 -5.76
N GLN A 560 -25.53 9.75 -7.07
CA GLN A 560 -26.69 10.15 -7.87
C GLN A 560 -27.94 9.37 -7.47
N LYS A 561 -27.85 8.04 -7.26
CA LYS A 561 -28.98 7.21 -6.82
C LYS A 561 -29.53 7.62 -5.45
N LEU A 562 -28.66 8.00 -4.51
CA LEU A 562 -29.06 8.58 -3.23
C LEU A 562 -29.83 9.91 -3.42
N LYS A 563 -29.37 10.79 -4.33
CA LYS A 563 -30.09 12.02 -4.69
C LYS A 563 -31.42 11.76 -5.43
N GLU A 564 -31.54 10.63 -6.12
CA GLU A 564 -32.81 10.14 -6.72
C GLU A 564 -33.77 9.51 -5.69
N GLY A 565 -33.40 9.46 -4.39
CA GLY A 565 -34.28 9.00 -3.31
C GLY A 565 -34.08 7.53 -2.89
N TRP A 566 -32.93 6.93 -3.18
CA TRP A 566 -32.56 5.63 -2.61
C TRP A 566 -32.32 5.71 -1.09
N THR A 567 -32.65 4.65 -0.37
CA THR A 567 -32.36 4.52 1.06
C THR A 567 -30.89 4.12 1.25
N LYS A 568 -30.11 4.91 2.00
CA LYS A 568 -28.81 4.51 2.55
C LYS A 568 -29.01 3.86 3.92
N GLU A 569 -28.35 2.73 4.14
CA GLU A 569 -28.22 2.08 5.45
C GLU A 569 -26.74 1.87 5.80
N TRP A 570 -26.45 1.63 7.09
CA TRP A 570 -25.09 1.39 7.59
C TRP A 570 -24.97 0.05 8.30
N SER A 571 -24.01 -0.79 7.86
CA SER A 571 -23.73 -2.05 8.53
C SER A 571 -22.73 -1.87 9.67
N ASN A 572 -23.24 -1.85 10.91
CA ASN A 572 -22.38 -1.85 12.10
C ASN A 572 -21.52 -3.12 12.24
N GLN A 573 -21.89 -4.23 11.60
CA GLN A 573 -21.08 -5.45 11.57
C GLN A 573 -19.90 -5.34 10.61
N HIS A 574 -20.11 -4.77 9.42
CA HIS A 574 -19.09 -4.73 8.37
C HIS A 574 -18.38 -3.37 8.23
N GLN A 575 -18.81 -2.35 8.98
CA GLN A 575 -18.29 -0.97 9.00
C GLN A 575 -18.29 -0.31 7.61
N VAL A 576 -19.39 -0.48 6.89
CA VAL A 576 -19.62 -0.03 5.51
C VAL A 576 -21.09 0.31 5.27
N PRO A 577 -21.41 1.22 4.34
CA PRO A 577 -22.78 1.51 3.95
C PRO A 577 -23.30 0.48 2.94
N TYR A 578 -24.61 0.52 2.68
CA TYR A 578 -25.21 0.01 1.45
C TYR A 578 -26.41 0.87 1.10
N ALA A 579 -26.91 0.78 -0.14
CA ALA A 579 -28.06 1.53 -0.58
C ALA A 579 -29.02 0.67 -1.42
N TYR A 580 -30.33 0.96 -1.35
CA TYR A 580 -31.33 0.20 -2.10
C TYR A 580 -32.56 1.03 -2.49
N SER A 581 -33.27 0.56 -3.52
CA SER A 581 -34.57 1.08 -3.95
C SER A 581 -35.37 -0.01 -4.69
N GLY A 582 -36.48 -0.44 -4.09
CA GLY A 582 -37.20 -1.64 -4.54
C GLY A 582 -36.32 -2.89 -4.42
N SER A 583 -36.25 -3.69 -5.49
CA SER A 583 -35.30 -4.82 -5.58
C SER A 583 -33.86 -4.41 -5.91
N ASN A 584 -33.58 -3.17 -6.32
CA ASN A 584 -32.22 -2.76 -6.68
C ASN A 584 -31.42 -2.49 -5.40
N TRP A 585 -30.19 -3.01 -5.32
CA TRP A 585 -29.33 -2.92 -4.14
C TRP A 585 -27.87 -2.70 -4.55
N VAL A 586 -27.09 -1.96 -3.77
CA VAL A 586 -25.66 -1.74 -4.00
C VAL A 586 -24.87 -1.66 -2.68
N GLY A 587 -23.78 -2.42 -2.60
CA GLY A 587 -22.78 -2.33 -1.53
C GLY A 587 -21.55 -1.60 -2.06
N TYR A 588 -21.19 -0.48 -1.43
CA TYR A 588 -20.23 0.51 -1.92
C TYR A 588 -19.49 1.17 -0.75
N ASP A 589 -18.33 1.77 -1.01
CA ASP A 589 -17.64 2.58 -0.01
C ASP A 589 -18.01 4.06 -0.07
N ASP A 590 -17.99 4.73 1.08
CA ASP A 590 -18.16 6.19 1.19
C ASP A 590 -17.09 6.83 2.09
N THR A 591 -17.15 8.13 2.30
CA THR A 591 -16.20 8.88 3.14
C THR A 591 -16.15 8.39 4.59
N GLU A 592 -17.20 7.75 5.13
CA GLU A 592 -17.23 7.21 6.49
C GLU A 592 -16.58 5.81 6.54
N SER A 593 -16.81 4.93 5.57
CA SER A 593 -16.14 3.63 5.51
C SER A 593 -14.67 3.73 5.09
N ILE A 594 -14.35 4.61 4.13
CA ILE A 594 -12.98 4.89 3.72
C ILE A 594 -12.15 5.48 4.87
N ALA A 595 -12.76 6.31 5.72
CA ALA A 595 -12.09 6.81 6.92
C ALA A 595 -11.69 5.66 7.86
N LEU A 596 -12.60 4.74 8.17
CA LEU A 596 -12.33 3.58 9.04
C LEU A 596 -11.28 2.62 8.43
N LYS A 597 -11.25 2.50 7.10
CA LYS A 597 -10.23 1.73 6.37
C LYS A 597 -8.86 2.39 6.39
N ALA A 598 -8.80 3.72 6.27
CA ALA A 598 -7.56 4.49 6.40
C ALA A 598 -7.05 4.54 7.86
N GLU A 599 -7.95 4.56 8.85
CA GLU A 599 -7.61 4.34 10.26
C GLU A 599 -7.02 2.94 10.46
N TYR A 600 -7.56 1.90 9.81
CA TYR A 600 -7.00 0.54 9.86
C TYR A 600 -5.61 0.41 9.19
N VAL A 601 -5.37 1.14 8.09
CA VAL A 601 -4.02 1.27 7.48
C VAL A 601 -3.01 1.84 8.47
N ASN A 602 -3.42 2.74 9.36
CA ASN A 602 -2.56 3.24 10.44
C ASN A 602 -2.47 2.26 11.62
N GLU A 603 -3.59 1.63 12.03
CA GLU A 603 -3.68 0.66 13.14
C GLU A 603 -2.69 -0.51 12.98
N MET A 604 -2.55 -1.03 11.76
CA MET A 604 -1.68 -2.17 11.42
C MET A 604 -0.32 -1.75 10.84
N ASP A 605 -0.01 -0.46 10.83
CA ASP A 605 1.16 0.15 10.18
C ASP A 605 1.38 -0.28 8.72
N LEU A 606 0.30 -0.42 7.94
CA LEU A 606 0.38 -0.83 6.53
C LEU A 606 1.08 0.23 5.68
N GLY A 607 1.76 -0.21 4.62
CA GLY A 607 2.53 0.64 3.71
C GLY A 607 1.73 1.75 3.01
N GLY A 608 0.42 1.57 2.84
CA GLY A 608 -0.42 2.58 2.21
C GLY A 608 -1.87 2.18 1.95
N ALA A 609 -2.58 3.10 1.29
CA ALA A 609 -3.88 2.87 0.68
C ALA A 609 -3.73 2.76 -0.85
N MET A 610 -4.56 1.94 -1.47
CA MET A 610 -4.64 1.77 -2.93
C MET A 610 -6.08 1.98 -3.40
N PHE A 611 -6.29 2.63 -4.54
CA PHE A 611 -7.60 2.93 -5.08
C PHE A 611 -7.83 2.35 -6.48
N TRP A 612 -8.82 1.47 -6.58
CA TRP A 612 -9.43 1.06 -7.84
C TRP A 612 -10.79 1.75 -8.01
N ALA A 613 -10.94 2.75 -8.87
CA ALA A 613 -9.93 3.48 -9.63
C ALA A 613 -10.19 4.99 -9.48
N MET A 614 -9.19 5.83 -9.75
CA MET A 614 -9.32 7.28 -9.49
C MET A 614 -10.39 7.96 -10.36
N ASP A 615 -10.70 7.35 -11.49
CA ASP A 615 -11.75 7.75 -12.42
C ASP A 615 -13.18 7.32 -12.01
N LEU A 616 -13.34 6.62 -10.87
CA LEU A 616 -14.64 6.17 -10.32
C LEU A 616 -15.09 6.95 -9.07
N ASP A 617 -14.18 7.70 -8.44
CA ASP A 617 -14.48 8.67 -7.37
C ASP A 617 -15.18 9.93 -7.94
N ASP A 618 -15.76 10.82 -7.12
CA ASP A 618 -16.35 12.08 -7.61
C ASP A 618 -15.27 13.12 -7.96
N PHE A 619 -14.53 12.86 -9.02
CA PHE A 619 -13.45 13.69 -9.53
C PHE A 619 -13.90 15.09 -10.03
N ARG A 620 -15.21 15.27 -10.28
CA ARG A 620 -15.81 16.59 -10.59
C ARG A 620 -16.20 17.33 -9.31
N GLY A 621 -16.66 16.60 -8.29
CA GLY A 621 -17.14 17.12 -7.01
C GLY A 621 -18.61 17.57 -7.04
N GLU A 622 -19.36 17.10 -8.03
CA GLU A 622 -20.70 17.56 -8.38
C GLU A 622 -21.79 16.55 -8.00
N LYS A 623 -21.45 15.26 -7.97
CA LYS A 623 -22.41 14.16 -7.86
C LYS A 623 -22.68 13.78 -6.41
N CYS A 624 -21.66 13.79 -5.55
CA CYS A 624 -21.78 13.61 -4.11
C CYS A 624 -22.01 14.96 -3.42
N GLY A 625 -21.18 15.96 -3.74
CA GLY A 625 -21.23 17.30 -3.13
C GLY A 625 -20.25 17.51 -1.96
N GLU A 626 -19.28 16.59 -1.82
CA GLU A 626 -18.25 16.60 -0.77
C GLU A 626 -16.91 17.24 -1.24
N GLY A 627 -16.90 17.82 -2.44
CA GLY A 627 -15.68 18.28 -3.13
C GLY A 627 -15.13 17.24 -4.10
N LYS A 628 -13.97 17.52 -4.70
CA LYS A 628 -13.33 16.66 -5.70
C LYS A 628 -12.58 15.49 -5.06
N PHE A 629 -12.67 14.31 -5.67
CA PHE A 629 -12.04 13.07 -5.21
C PHE A 629 -12.25 12.84 -3.68
N PRO A 630 -13.49 12.85 -3.18
CA PRO A 630 -13.77 12.81 -1.75
C PRO A 630 -13.21 11.53 -1.10
N LEU A 631 -13.34 10.36 -1.72
CA LEU A 631 -12.84 9.12 -1.14
C LEU A 631 -11.30 9.13 -1.05
N ILE A 632 -10.63 9.48 -2.14
CA ILE A 632 -9.16 9.46 -2.20
C ILE A 632 -8.57 10.51 -1.26
N ASN A 633 -9.16 11.71 -1.19
CA ASN A 633 -8.71 12.74 -0.24
C ASN A 633 -8.96 12.35 1.22
N THR A 634 -10.09 11.69 1.54
CA THR A 634 -10.34 11.19 2.90
C THR A 634 -9.27 10.17 3.34
N ALA A 635 -8.98 9.17 2.50
CA ALA A 635 -7.93 8.20 2.81
C ALA A 635 -6.55 8.87 2.92
N LYS A 636 -6.17 9.67 1.92
CA LYS A 636 -4.90 10.40 1.87
C LYS A 636 -4.65 11.22 3.13
N ASP A 637 -5.66 11.95 3.60
CA ASP A 637 -5.52 12.83 4.76
C ASP A 637 -5.33 12.03 6.06
N ILE A 638 -6.05 10.91 6.21
CA ILE A 638 -5.98 10.05 7.41
C ILE A 638 -4.68 9.22 7.42
N VAL A 639 -4.24 8.61 6.30
CA VAL A 639 -2.97 7.85 6.27
C VAL A 639 -1.72 8.74 6.41
N ASN A 640 -1.88 10.06 6.22
CA ASN A 640 -0.85 11.07 6.50
C ASN A 640 -1.07 11.81 7.84
N GLY A 641 -1.85 11.21 8.76
CA GLY A 641 -1.95 11.65 10.15
C GLY A 641 -2.74 12.94 10.40
N LYS A 642 -3.52 13.43 9.44
CA LYS A 642 -4.49 14.50 9.71
C LYS A 642 -5.71 13.90 10.40
N ALA A 643 -6.24 14.61 11.40
CA ALA A 643 -7.51 14.23 12.01
C ALA A 643 -8.67 14.34 10.98
N PRO A 644 -9.63 13.41 10.98
CA PRO A 644 -10.79 13.48 10.08
C PRO A 644 -11.60 14.76 10.32
N SER A 645 -12.07 15.38 9.23
CA SER A 645 -12.93 16.56 9.30
C SER A 645 -14.20 16.25 10.10
N THR A 646 -14.60 17.15 11.01
CA THR A 646 -15.52 16.81 12.11
C THR A 646 -16.89 16.29 11.65
N ARG A 647 -17.13 15.02 11.99
CA ARG A 647 -18.36 14.23 11.79
C ARG A 647 -19.62 14.97 12.25
N SER A 648 -20.55 15.25 11.33
CA SER A 648 -21.84 15.89 11.64
C SER A 648 -22.86 14.86 12.15
N THR A 649 -22.64 14.36 13.37
CA THR A 649 -23.50 13.35 14.03
C THR A 649 -24.93 13.87 14.21
N THR A 650 -25.82 13.51 13.27
CA THR A 650 -27.22 13.94 13.29
C THR A 650 -28.04 13.04 14.21
N THR A 651 -28.24 13.48 15.45
CA THR A 651 -29.01 12.74 16.46
C THR A 651 -30.47 12.54 16.01
N ARG A 652 -30.91 11.29 15.94
CA ARG A 652 -32.23 10.88 15.44
C ARG A 652 -33.37 11.25 16.40
N THR A 653 -34.25 12.18 16.02
CA THR A 653 -35.52 12.47 16.71
C THR A 653 -36.73 12.29 15.79
N THR A 654 -37.81 11.75 16.37
CA THR A 654 -39.04 11.27 15.72
C THR A 654 -39.94 12.43 15.24
N PRO A 655 -40.70 12.30 14.13
CA PRO A 655 -41.34 13.46 13.48
C PRO A 655 -42.62 13.97 14.15
N THR A 656 -43.03 15.19 13.78
CA THR A 656 -44.36 15.77 14.02
C THR A 656 -44.79 16.59 12.79
N THR A 657 -46.10 16.72 12.57
CA THR A 657 -46.73 16.99 11.27
C THR A 657 -46.95 18.48 10.92
N THR A 658 -46.56 18.87 9.69
CA THR A 658 -47.22 19.79 8.70
C THR A 658 -48.01 21.03 9.17
N PRO A 659 -47.87 22.19 8.48
CA PRO A 659 -48.35 22.32 7.08
C PRO A 659 -47.47 23.10 6.07
N LYS A 660 -48.05 23.33 4.88
CA LYS A 660 -47.46 23.64 3.56
C LYS A 660 -47.00 25.11 3.34
N PRO A 661 -46.30 25.42 2.23
CA PRO A 661 -45.47 26.62 2.08
C PRO A 661 -46.17 27.83 1.43
N ASP A 662 -45.45 28.96 1.40
CA ASP A 662 -45.70 30.13 0.54
C ASP A 662 -44.43 30.45 -0.31
N GLN A 663 -44.53 31.39 -1.26
CA GLN A 663 -43.58 31.59 -2.37
C GLN A 663 -42.62 32.80 -2.22
N SER A 664 -41.57 32.82 -3.05
CA SER A 664 -40.54 33.88 -3.21
C SER A 664 -39.65 34.15 -1.97
N ASP A 665 -38.36 34.48 -2.10
CA ASP A 665 -37.75 35.30 -3.15
C ASP A 665 -36.24 35.01 -3.42
N THR A 666 -35.64 35.84 -4.28
CA THR A 666 -34.27 35.80 -4.84
C THR A 666 -33.06 35.47 -3.93
N ALA A 667 -31.99 34.98 -4.56
CA ALA A 667 -30.75 34.53 -3.94
C ALA A 667 -29.91 35.60 -3.21
N ALA A 668 -29.30 35.23 -2.09
CA ALA A 668 -28.21 35.94 -1.43
C ALA A 668 -27.17 34.96 -0.87
N LEU A 669 -25.96 34.97 -1.43
CA LEU A 669 -24.84 34.13 -0.99
C LEU A 669 -24.10 34.82 0.17
N TYR A 670 -24.42 34.46 1.42
CA TYR A 670 -23.83 35.07 2.60
C TYR A 670 -22.43 34.52 2.93
N CYS A 671 -21.48 35.41 3.25
CA CYS A 671 -20.14 35.04 3.70
C CYS A 671 -20.17 34.47 5.13
N GLN A 672 -20.24 33.15 5.23
CA GLN A 672 -19.92 32.43 6.46
C GLN A 672 -18.40 32.50 6.73
N TYR A 673 -18.00 32.50 8.00
CA TYR A 673 -16.60 32.55 8.48
C TYR A 673 -15.83 33.88 8.28
N CYS A 674 -16.08 34.85 9.15
CA CYS A 674 -15.15 35.97 9.39
C CYS A 674 -14.23 35.67 10.59
N ASN A 675 -12.96 35.37 10.32
CA ASN A 675 -11.92 35.26 11.34
C ASN A 675 -11.23 36.62 11.55
N TYR A 676 -10.92 36.97 12.80
CA TYR A 676 -10.13 38.15 13.16
C TYR A 676 -8.79 37.71 13.76
N TYR A 677 -7.81 38.62 13.79
CA TYR A 677 -6.47 38.35 14.30
C TYR A 677 -6.17 39.22 15.53
N GLU A 678 -5.68 38.59 16.60
CA GLU A 678 -5.31 39.24 17.85
C GLU A 678 -3.80 39.10 18.10
N CYS A 679 -3.11 40.23 18.34
CA CYS A 679 -1.68 40.24 18.65
C CYS A 679 -1.47 40.18 20.17
N LEU A 680 -1.10 39.01 20.67
CA LEU A 680 -0.72 38.82 22.07
C LEU A 680 0.78 39.08 22.24
N THR A 681 1.19 39.63 23.38
CA THR A 681 2.61 39.77 23.74
C THR A 681 2.95 38.73 24.81
N THR A 682 3.97 37.90 24.57
CA THR A 682 4.43 36.92 25.55
C THR A 682 5.09 37.59 26.75
N PRO A 683 5.24 36.91 27.91
CA PRO A 683 6.04 37.41 29.03
C PRO A 683 7.51 37.71 28.67
N SER A 684 8.01 37.14 27.57
CA SER A 684 9.33 37.39 26.98
C SER A 684 9.35 38.57 25.98
N GLY A 685 8.28 39.37 25.90
CA GLY A 685 8.19 40.56 25.04
C GLY A 685 8.00 40.31 23.54
N LYS A 686 7.82 39.04 23.12
CA LYS A 686 7.60 38.69 21.72
C LYS A 686 6.12 38.81 21.36
N GLN A 687 5.80 39.55 20.30
CA GLN A 687 4.45 39.56 19.76
C GLN A 687 4.17 38.30 18.93
N ILE A 688 2.99 37.73 19.13
CA ILE A 688 2.47 36.57 18.39
C ILE A 688 1.03 36.86 17.95
N THR A 689 0.73 36.59 16.68
CA THR A 689 -0.60 36.84 16.09
C THR A 689 -1.41 35.55 16.10
N VAL A 690 -2.58 35.57 16.73
CA VAL A 690 -3.48 34.41 16.87
C VAL A 690 -4.78 34.71 16.15
N SER A 691 -5.24 33.81 15.27
CA SER A 691 -6.57 33.91 14.66
C SER A 691 -7.66 33.46 15.64
N ARG A 692 -8.81 34.14 15.60
CA ARG A 692 -9.99 33.85 16.42
C ARG A 692 -11.27 34.08 15.62
N THR A 693 -12.34 33.42 16.03
CA THR A 693 -13.66 33.49 15.41
C THR A 693 -14.66 34.00 16.46
N CYS A 694 -15.63 34.81 16.07
CA CYS A 694 -16.70 35.22 16.99
C CYS A 694 -17.71 34.08 17.21
N PRO A 695 -18.23 33.87 18.44
CA PRO A 695 -19.30 32.90 18.68
C PRO A 695 -20.58 33.29 17.94
N THR A 696 -21.18 32.36 17.22
CA THR A 696 -22.47 32.55 16.52
C THR A 696 -23.55 32.97 17.52
N PRO A 697 -24.40 33.99 17.25
CA PRO A 697 -24.52 34.79 16.02
C PRO A 697 -23.90 36.21 16.15
N LEU A 698 -22.64 36.31 16.60
CA LEU A 698 -21.92 37.58 16.74
C LEU A 698 -20.92 37.81 15.60
N ILE A 699 -20.78 39.07 15.17
CA ILE A 699 -19.85 39.51 14.13
C ILE A 699 -18.76 40.38 14.77
N TYR A 700 -17.50 40.26 14.33
CA TYR A 700 -16.42 41.11 14.85
C TYR A 700 -16.55 42.54 14.30
N SER A 701 -16.75 43.53 15.18
CA SER A 701 -16.67 44.95 14.82
C SER A 701 -15.26 45.45 15.07
N GLU A 702 -14.58 45.85 14.00
CA GLU A 702 -13.20 46.36 14.06
C GLU A 702 -13.12 47.71 14.79
N ASP A 703 -14.07 48.62 14.54
CA ASP A 703 -14.19 49.91 15.26
C ASP A 703 -14.33 49.72 16.78
N LYS A 704 -15.13 48.73 17.21
CA LYS A 704 -15.39 48.42 18.62
C LYS A 704 -14.42 47.38 19.20
N LYS A 705 -13.50 46.86 18.39
CA LYS A 705 -12.57 45.73 18.64
C LYS A 705 -13.18 44.54 19.40
N LYS A 706 -14.45 44.20 19.11
CA LYS A 706 -15.18 43.14 19.81
C LYS A 706 -16.26 42.50 18.95
N CYS A 707 -16.64 41.28 19.31
CA CYS A 707 -17.84 40.62 18.77
C CYS A 707 -19.11 41.38 19.22
N VAL A 708 -19.99 41.72 18.29
CA VAL A 708 -21.28 42.41 18.51
C VAL A 708 -22.42 41.69 17.81
N LYS A 709 -23.66 41.96 18.22
CA LYS A 709 -24.85 41.49 17.49
C LYS A 709 -25.03 42.32 16.22
N GLU A 710 -25.49 41.68 15.15
CA GLU A 710 -25.75 42.30 13.84
C GLU A 710 -26.55 43.62 13.93
N LYS A 711 -27.58 43.66 14.78
CA LYS A 711 -28.44 44.83 15.02
C LYS A 711 -27.73 46.02 15.71
N GLU A 712 -26.45 45.90 16.08
CA GLU A 712 -25.60 46.99 16.61
C GLU A 712 -24.66 47.61 15.55
N LEU A 713 -24.79 47.20 14.28
CA LEU A 713 -24.06 47.75 13.13
C LEU A 713 -24.92 48.80 12.41
N SER A 714 -25.00 50.00 12.99
CA SER A 714 -25.71 51.14 12.39
C SER A 714 -24.90 51.81 11.26
N ASP A 715 -25.44 51.80 10.04
CA ASP A 715 -25.10 52.68 8.91
C ASP A 715 -23.61 52.84 8.52
N VAL A 716 -22.82 51.78 8.67
CA VAL A 716 -21.48 51.71 8.05
C VAL A 716 -21.59 51.18 6.62
N GLN A 717 -21.51 52.07 5.62
CA GLN A 717 -21.28 51.64 4.24
C GLN A 717 -20.01 50.79 4.15
N ILE A 718 -20.12 49.61 3.52
CA ILE A 718 -18.98 48.74 3.25
C ILE A 718 -18.08 49.39 2.18
N LYS A 719 -17.17 50.25 2.64
CA LYS A 719 -16.13 50.88 1.83
C LYS A 719 -15.02 49.87 1.52
N CYS A 720 -15.30 48.93 0.62
CA CYS A 720 -14.24 48.17 -0.06
C CYS A 720 -13.30 49.16 -0.76
N SER A 721 -12.10 49.35 -0.19
CA SER A 721 -11.17 50.44 -0.56
C SER A 721 -10.64 50.26 -1.99
N THR A 722 -11.33 50.89 -2.94
CA THR A 722 -11.12 50.72 -4.39
C THR A 722 -10.52 51.99 -4.99
N LYS A 723 -9.26 52.27 -4.65
CA LYS A 723 -8.48 53.35 -5.28
C LYS A 723 -7.09 52.85 -5.71
N SER A 724 -6.91 52.70 -7.02
CA SER A 724 -5.60 52.50 -7.65
C SER A 724 -4.73 53.74 -7.49
N ARG A 725 -3.41 53.55 -7.49
CA ARG A 725 -2.45 54.66 -7.33
C ARG A 725 -2.08 55.22 -8.71
N LEU A 726 -2.35 56.50 -8.94
CA LEU A 726 -1.90 57.21 -10.13
C LEU A 726 -0.37 57.43 -10.06
N LEU A 727 0.35 57.03 -11.11
CA LEU A 727 1.80 57.21 -11.23
C LEU A 727 2.08 58.26 -12.31
N THR A 728 2.17 59.53 -11.91
CA THR A 728 2.24 60.66 -12.85
C THR A 728 3.62 60.87 -13.48
N THR A 729 3.80 60.36 -14.69
CA THR A 729 4.32 61.14 -15.84
C THR A 729 3.64 60.67 -17.13
N PRO A 730 3.51 61.52 -18.17
CA PRO A 730 2.92 61.10 -19.44
C PRO A 730 3.93 60.24 -20.22
N ILE A 731 3.75 58.91 -20.20
CA ILE A 731 4.59 57.99 -20.96
C ILE A 731 4.04 57.86 -22.38
N ALA A 732 4.87 58.16 -23.38
CA ALA A 732 4.51 58.06 -24.80
C ALA A 732 4.53 56.59 -25.30
N SER A 733 3.67 55.73 -24.73
CA SER A 733 3.50 54.35 -25.20
C SER A 733 2.69 54.30 -26.50
N THR A 734 3.28 53.78 -27.57
CA THR A 734 2.77 53.75 -28.95
C THR A 734 1.54 52.87 -29.22
N ASN A 735 0.91 52.33 -28.17
CA ASN A 735 0.00 51.18 -28.27
C ASN A 735 -1.47 51.51 -27.91
N CYS A 736 -1.78 52.73 -27.51
CA CYS A 736 -3.18 53.20 -27.34
C CYS A 736 -3.79 53.57 -28.71
N TRP A 737 -4.39 52.60 -29.40
CA TRP A 737 -5.01 52.79 -30.72
C TRP A 737 -6.52 53.10 -30.64
N ASP A 738 -7.17 52.82 -29.50
CA ASP A 738 -8.58 53.10 -29.22
C ASP A 738 -8.68 53.99 -27.94
N PRO A 739 -9.27 55.19 -28.00
CA PRO A 739 -9.45 56.07 -26.84
C PRO A 739 -10.33 55.50 -25.71
N SER A 740 -11.13 54.47 -25.95
CA SER A 740 -12.03 53.85 -24.96
C SER A 740 -11.44 52.60 -24.26
N SER A 741 -10.20 52.26 -24.63
CA SER A 741 -9.51 51.04 -24.23
C SER A 741 -8.59 51.21 -23.01
N PHE A 742 -8.21 50.08 -22.41
CA PHE A 742 -7.24 49.98 -21.32
C PHE A 742 -6.13 49.02 -21.76
N VAL A 743 -4.87 49.34 -21.44
CA VAL A 743 -3.69 48.55 -21.82
C VAL A 743 -2.88 48.19 -20.58
N THR A 744 -2.77 46.89 -20.28
CA THR A 744 -2.03 46.36 -19.11
C THR A 744 -0.56 46.06 -19.44
N ASP A 745 0.24 45.88 -18.39
CA ASP A 745 1.55 45.22 -18.49
C ASP A 745 1.42 43.68 -18.40
N SER A 746 2.51 42.95 -18.64
CA SER A 746 2.51 41.48 -18.70
C SER A 746 2.20 40.78 -17.37
N MET A 747 2.21 41.49 -16.24
CA MET A 747 1.79 40.99 -14.92
C MET A 747 0.40 41.51 -14.50
N CYS A 748 -0.27 42.29 -15.36
CA CYS A 748 -1.52 43.01 -15.11
C CYS A 748 -1.52 43.81 -13.79
N ARG A 749 -0.36 44.24 -13.30
CA ARG A 749 -0.19 45.01 -12.07
C ARG A 749 -0.37 46.50 -12.33
N PHE A 750 0.01 46.94 -13.53
CA PHE A 750 -0.11 48.31 -14.00
C PHE A 750 -1.00 48.36 -15.23
N PHE A 751 -1.87 49.36 -15.30
CA PHE A 751 -2.72 49.60 -16.46
C PHE A 751 -2.63 51.05 -16.92
N THR A 752 -2.78 51.25 -18.22
CA THR A 752 -2.84 52.56 -18.87
C THR A 752 -4.25 52.76 -19.40
N ASP A 753 -4.87 53.86 -19.00
CA ASP A 753 -6.17 54.28 -19.52
C ASP A 753 -5.93 55.13 -20.77
N CYS A 754 -6.38 54.66 -21.94
CA CYS A 754 -6.11 55.34 -23.21
C CYS A 754 -6.95 56.61 -23.41
N SER A 755 -8.01 56.84 -22.61
CA SER A 755 -8.84 58.03 -22.69
C SER A 755 -8.12 59.29 -22.19
N ASN A 756 -7.30 59.13 -21.15
CA ASN A 756 -6.53 60.21 -20.52
C ASN A 756 -5.00 60.02 -20.63
N LYS A 757 -4.55 58.89 -21.19
CA LYS A 757 -3.15 58.51 -21.42
C LYS A 757 -2.30 58.47 -20.13
N ARG A 758 -2.91 58.07 -19.00
CA ARG A 758 -2.22 57.94 -17.70
C ARG A 758 -2.08 56.48 -17.28
N ARG A 759 -1.00 56.19 -16.56
CA ARG A 759 -0.69 54.86 -16.01
C ARG A 759 -1.00 54.82 -14.51
N TYR A 760 -1.58 53.71 -14.08
CA TYR A 760 -2.06 53.44 -12.74
C TYR A 760 -1.48 52.10 -12.25
N GLU A 761 -1.28 51.97 -10.94
CA GLU A 761 -0.93 50.71 -10.28
C GLU A 761 -2.12 50.19 -9.47
N CYS A 762 -2.40 48.89 -9.58
CA CYS A 762 -3.38 48.22 -8.74
C CYS A 762 -2.86 48.03 -7.30
N PRO A 763 -3.75 48.03 -6.28
CA PRO A 763 -3.36 47.72 -4.90
C PRO A 763 -2.61 46.38 -4.77
N PRO A 764 -1.77 46.20 -3.73
CA PRO A 764 -1.15 44.92 -3.41
C PRO A 764 -2.14 43.75 -3.49
N ASP A 765 -1.67 42.64 -4.06
CA ASP A 765 -2.41 41.39 -4.26
C ASP A 765 -3.71 41.46 -5.08
N SER A 766 -3.88 42.56 -5.81
CA SER A 766 -4.82 42.70 -6.93
C SER A 766 -4.10 42.90 -8.27
N SER A 767 -4.77 42.52 -9.36
CA SER A 767 -4.37 42.78 -10.75
C SER A 767 -5.57 43.30 -11.56
N PHE A 768 -5.32 44.04 -12.63
CA PHE A 768 -6.35 44.65 -13.46
C PHE A 768 -6.96 43.63 -14.43
N ALA A 769 -8.24 43.33 -14.26
CA ALA A 769 -9.00 42.47 -15.16
C ALA A 769 -9.66 43.31 -16.27
N LEU A 770 -9.35 43.00 -17.54
CA LEU A 770 -9.79 43.78 -18.70
C LEU A 770 -11.29 43.63 -18.97
N SER A 771 -11.86 42.45 -18.70
CA SER A 771 -13.30 42.16 -18.80
C SER A 771 -14.18 43.09 -17.95
N VAL A 772 -13.75 43.38 -16.72
CA VAL A 772 -14.48 44.20 -15.74
C VAL A 772 -13.88 45.60 -15.54
N LYS A 773 -12.84 45.95 -16.32
CA LYS A 773 -12.14 47.26 -16.32
C LYS A 773 -11.75 47.78 -14.91
N ARG A 774 -11.37 46.88 -13.99
CA ARG A 774 -10.98 47.22 -12.62
C ARG A 774 -9.94 46.25 -12.03
N CYS A 775 -9.24 46.71 -10.99
CA CYS A 775 -8.40 45.83 -10.17
C CYS A 775 -9.28 44.85 -9.37
N VAL A 776 -8.94 43.56 -9.40
CA VAL A 776 -9.58 42.47 -8.62
C VAL A 776 -8.51 41.60 -7.96
N PRO A 777 -8.81 40.87 -6.86
CA PRO A 777 -7.85 39.95 -6.24
C PRO A 777 -7.28 38.97 -7.26
N LYS A 778 -5.96 38.72 -7.21
CA LYS A 778 -5.22 37.93 -8.24
C LYS A 778 -5.86 36.57 -8.55
N GLN A 779 -6.42 35.90 -7.54
CA GLN A 779 -7.07 34.59 -7.64
C GLN A 779 -8.27 34.59 -8.61
N ASN A 780 -8.97 35.72 -8.76
CA ASN A 780 -10.24 35.80 -9.47
C ASN A 780 -10.09 36.24 -10.95
N VAL A 781 -8.91 36.72 -11.35
CA VAL A 781 -8.67 37.25 -12.72
C VAL A 781 -8.90 36.16 -13.76
N ASN A 782 -8.29 34.99 -13.58
CA ASN A 782 -8.35 33.89 -14.54
C ASN A 782 -9.75 33.24 -14.65
N GLN A 783 -10.55 33.29 -13.58
CA GLN A 783 -11.94 32.82 -13.62
C GLN A 783 -12.83 33.79 -14.41
N LEU A 784 -12.68 35.11 -14.19
CA LEU A 784 -13.53 36.13 -14.81
C LEU A 784 -13.29 36.28 -16.33
N ASP A 785 -12.04 36.16 -16.79
CA ASP A 785 -11.73 36.26 -18.23
C ASP A 785 -12.07 34.96 -19.01
N ASN A 786 -12.25 33.82 -18.32
CA ASN A 786 -12.72 32.58 -18.94
C ASN A 786 -14.25 32.53 -19.13
N LEU A 787 -15.04 33.09 -18.19
CA LEU A 787 -16.51 33.06 -18.25
C LEU A 787 -17.12 33.75 -19.50
N GLN A 788 -16.38 34.62 -20.20
CA GLN A 788 -16.81 35.15 -21.50
C GLN A 788 -16.50 34.25 -22.70
N GLN A 789 -15.65 33.23 -22.55
CA GLN A 789 -15.34 32.30 -23.64
C GLN A 789 -16.48 31.30 -23.83
N ASP A 790 -16.99 30.68 -22.77
CA ASP A 790 -18.09 29.71 -22.83
C ASP A 790 -19.37 30.31 -23.43
N ALA A 791 -19.71 31.55 -23.07
CA ALA A 791 -20.86 32.26 -23.62
C ALA A 791 -20.76 32.50 -25.13
N ILE A 792 -19.55 32.80 -25.65
CA ILE A 792 -19.30 32.98 -27.08
C ILE A 792 -19.24 31.62 -27.79
N GLN A 793 -18.66 30.60 -27.15
CA GLN A 793 -18.52 29.26 -27.70
C GLN A 793 -19.87 28.53 -27.78
N GLN A 794 -20.78 28.74 -26.82
CA GLN A 794 -22.18 28.34 -26.94
C GLN A 794 -22.90 29.10 -28.06
N LEU A 795 -22.68 30.41 -28.23
CA LEU A 795 -23.28 31.16 -29.35
C LEU A 795 -22.85 30.59 -30.71
N ILE A 796 -21.58 30.22 -30.87
CA ILE A 796 -21.04 29.59 -32.08
C ILE A 796 -21.67 28.20 -32.29
N MET A 797 -21.71 27.36 -31.25
CA MET A 797 -22.29 26.01 -31.34
C MET A 797 -23.80 26.05 -31.67
N ASN A 798 -24.55 27.00 -31.09
CA ASN A 798 -25.98 27.19 -31.37
C ASN A 798 -26.28 27.74 -32.78
N TYR A 799 -25.28 28.32 -33.46
CA TYR A 799 -25.41 28.79 -34.85
C TYR A 799 -24.96 27.72 -35.87
N MET A 800 -24.12 26.76 -35.46
CA MET A 800 -23.72 25.61 -36.30
C MET A 800 -24.76 24.48 -36.36
N THR A 801 -25.88 24.59 -35.64
CA THR A 801 -26.97 23.60 -35.61
C THR A 801 -28.23 24.02 -36.39
N THR A 802 -28.28 25.24 -36.94
CA THR A 802 -29.40 25.70 -37.78
C THR A 802 -29.25 25.28 -39.25
N PRO A 803 -30.32 24.87 -39.98
CA PRO A 803 -30.16 24.00 -41.16
C PRO A 803 -29.92 24.71 -42.51
N GLU A 804 -29.95 26.04 -42.58
CA GLU A 804 -29.86 26.78 -43.85
C GLU A 804 -28.41 27.23 -44.15
N GLN A 805 -27.73 26.49 -45.01
CA GLN A 805 -26.39 26.86 -45.50
C GLN A 805 -26.48 27.88 -46.65
N SER A 806 -25.86 29.05 -46.48
CA SER A 806 -25.38 29.86 -47.60
C SER A 806 -24.07 30.58 -47.25
N LEU A 807 -23.29 30.92 -48.28
CA LEU A 807 -21.85 31.23 -48.21
C LEU A 807 -21.50 32.44 -47.32
N PHE A 808 -20.50 32.27 -46.46
CA PHE A 808 -19.74 33.35 -45.81
C PHE A 808 -18.36 33.51 -46.46
N ASN A 809 -17.81 34.73 -46.51
CA ASN A 809 -16.50 35.03 -47.10
C ASN A 809 -15.43 35.22 -46.02
N GLU A 810 -14.14 35.08 -46.36
CA GLU A 810 -13.00 35.27 -45.43
C GLU A 810 -13.05 36.63 -44.72
N ASN A 811 -13.51 37.68 -45.41
CA ASN A 811 -13.64 39.04 -44.87
C ASN A 811 -14.61 39.12 -43.68
N ASP A 812 -15.71 38.37 -43.74
CA ASP A 812 -16.73 38.34 -42.69
C ASP A 812 -16.22 37.56 -41.47
N LEU A 813 -15.50 36.46 -41.72
CA LEU A 813 -14.81 35.68 -40.70
C LEU A 813 -13.72 36.52 -40.00
N GLU A 814 -12.95 37.32 -40.75
CA GLU A 814 -12.01 38.30 -40.18
C GLU A 814 -12.72 39.34 -39.29
N SER A 815 -13.93 39.76 -39.64
CA SER A 815 -14.70 40.73 -38.83
C SER A 815 -15.10 40.15 -37.46
N LEU A 816 -15.62 38.92 -37.46
CA LEU A 816 -16.01 38.18 -36.26
C LEU A 816 -14.82 37.76 -35.38
N LEU A 817 -13.67 37.46 -36.00
CA LEU A 817 -12.48 37.01 -35.27
C LEU A 817 -11.58 38.16 -34.79
N LYS A 818 -11.68 39.38 -35.33
CA LYS A 818 -10.86 40.53 -34.90
C LYS A 818 -10.89 40.81 -33.38
N PRO A 819 -12.04 40.82 -32.68
CA PRO A 819 -12.08 40.96 -31.22
C PRO A 819 -11.41 39.78 -30.49
N THR A 820 -11.69 38.56 -30.91
CA THR A 820 -11.20 37.31 -30.28
C THR A 820 -9.69 37.14 -30.45
N VAL A 821 -9.15 37.52 -31.62
CA VAL A 821 -7.73 37.44 -31.98
C VAL A 821 -6.92 38.62 -31.42
N GLN A 822 -7.55 39.64 -30.83
CA GLN A 822 -6.88 40.57 -29.91
C GLN A 822 -6.75 39.98 -28.49
N ARG A 823 -7.80 39.32 -27.96
CA ARG A 823 -7.80 38.74 -26.60
C ARG A 823 -6.73 37.66 -26.38
N ARG A 824 -6.34 36.92 -27.42
CA ARG A 824 -5.36 35.82 -27.35
C ARG A 824 -3.87 36.23 -27.22
N PHE A 825 -3.54 37.50 -27.02
CA PHE A 825 -2.14 38.00 -27.05
C PHE A 825 -1.72 38.84 -25.83
N CYS A 826 -2.14 38.45 -24.62
CA CYS A 826 -1.20 38.58 -23.50
C CYS A 826 -0.11 37.51 -23.66
N CYS A 827 1.16 37.90 -23.56
CA CYS A 827 2.33 37.03 -23.74
C CYS A 827 2.56 36.41 -25.14
N MET A 828 2.75 37.23 -26.19
CA MET A 828 3.80 36.99 -27.23
C MET A 828 3.90 38.14 -28.24
N SER A 829 5.08 38.31 -28.86
CA SER A 829 5.31 39.24 -29.97
C SER A 829 6.38 38.71 -30.95
N PRO A 830 6.40 39.11 -32.23
CA PRO A 830 5.31 39.66 -33.05
C PRO A 830 5.08 38.91 -34.39
N LEU A 831 3.87 39.06 -34.94
CA LEU A 831 3.48 38.96 -36.36
C LEU A 831 3.66 37.64 -37.15
N SER A 832 4.75 36.88 -37.01
CA SER A 832 5.02 35.71 -37.86
C SER A 832 4.01 34.58 -37.70
N GLY A 833 3.66 34.23 -36.45
CA GLY A 833 2.72 33.16 -36.13
C GLY A 833 1.28 33.38 -36.61
N ARG A 834 0.80 34.64 -36.65
CA ARG A 834 -0.58 34.98 -37.02
C ARG A 834 -0.94 34.50 -38.43
N LYS A 835 -0.03 34.69 -39.40
CA LYS A 835 -0.23 34.23 -40.79
C LYS A 835 -0.03 32.73 -40.99
N ARG A 836 0.54 32.01 -40.01
CA ARG A 836 0.69 30.55 -40.04
C ARG A 836 -0.58 29.88 -39.50
N PHE A 837 -1.01 30.27 -38.30
CA PHE A 837 -2.19 29.68 -37.64
C PHE A 837 -3.48 29.77 -38.48
N ILE A 838 -3.76 30.91 -39.10
CA ILE A 838 -4.94 31.08 -39.97
C ILE A 838 -4.85 30.16 -41.19
N ARG A 839 -3.67 30.05 -41.81
CA ARG A 839 -3.42 29.21 -43.00
C ARG A 839 -3.47 27.71 -42.69
N ASP A 840 -3.12 27.31 -41.47
CA ASP A 840 -3.18 25.92 -41.04
C ASP A 840 -4.60 25.52 -40.56
N LEU A 841 -5.46 26.49 -40.17
CA LEU A 841 -6.91 26.26 -40.02
C LEU A 841 -7.60 26.13 -41.38
N ALA A 842 -7.33 27.04 -42.31
CA ALA A 842 -7.87 27.03 -43.69
C ALA A 842 -7.33 25.88 -44.58
N ARG A 843 -6.60 24.93 -43.98
CA ARG A 843 -6.13 23.66 -44.56
C ARG A 843 -6.69 22.42 -43.85
N LYS A 844 -7.58 22.62 -42.87
CA LYS A 844 -8.31 21.57 -42.14
C LYS A 844 -9.82 21.59 -42.38
N GLN A 845 -10.29 22.55 -43.17
CA GLN A 845 -11.50 22.46 -43.99
C GLN A 845 -11.08 22.13 -45.43
#